data_AF-A0A9E0DEW9-F1
#
_entry.id   AF-A0A9E0DEW9-F1
#
_cell.length_a   1.000
_cell.length_b   1.000
_cell.length_c   1.000
_cell.angle_alpha   90.00
_cell.angle_beta   90.00
_cell.angle_gamma   90.00
#
_symmetry.space_group_name_H-M   'P 1'
#
loop_
_entity.id
_entity.type
_entity.pdbx_description
1 polymer ?
#
loop_
_entity_poly.entity_id
_entity_poly.type
_entity_poly.pdbx_seq_one_letter_code
_entity_poly.pdbx_strand_id
1 'polypeptide(L)'
;MADPPVIVLAYANDREDRLRYLRNLPEEARQLRAALAPAIQAHHCELVERPNATLGEIFDLFQASRYRGRIALFHYAGHADSYQLLFESAAGKPAPMNAAAFARFLAQEAGAALQLVFLNGCSTRGQVDALLDAGVAAVLATSQAIDDGKATQFAARFYAGMANGFNLGIAFGMAQAAVEAGTSSADRGVILVGSAHTESGIPLWELHVRPGAEVIRSWSLPQAAGDPLFQLPQPPAQDLPAVPFLHLHWYDRIHAQLFFGRGTEIRRLYESVTAEDGPPILLLYGQSGVGKSSLLAAGLLPRLESQFTVRYARRNPSLGLRGTLAQMFGEASTAQVVDAWHRLEADEGRPLLLVLDQAEEAYAQQEDKGNQEVADLLDLLQPLLIDKGRRPRGRLVLGFRKEWLSEIQKLMADKRLAYDEFFVRRLDRSGVIEAVTGVTKDARFQRKYGLQVEAGLPDLIADNLLEDADAAVAPTLQVLLTKMWREAKTRSHDQPTFSIALYQEMKRNGILLNDFLEQQMAQLQQQQPGLVESGLALDLLNFHTTPLGTARERTQVELATEYAHLADVLPALATALQDLYLLTDVAALRPDQAPSTRLAHDALAPLVRDRFARSTAPGQQARRILENRDAEWRDGKTGPVLDKTDLIRVGDGLPGTRALRPDEERLLTASRAHGVAQRRNRQLLGVSFGMLLALLLLIWQFDALLNVYLHNQVGRETQVVQSAGLMVDKYEVTTRFYAMCARASKCDPLQQGQTEEVNGDLPVTNVSALQAQQYCGWLGKRLPTSQEWGQIAREVYPPVGEDGYRYDPAEMNLDTNGVVSVAMLVETQANSPVGLIGNAWEWSSTVVSDSRDPEGTDNQQWDGQDSSKSLFLRGGSFQTRSRQYDLSALSATAGSDVPSPDFGIRCVNHSK
;
A
#
# COMPACT_ATOMS: atom_id res chain seq x y z
N MET A 1 -5.38 -16.41 -34.29
CA MET A 1 -5.75 -17.83 -34.32
C MET A 1 -4.50 -18.60 -34.69
N ALA A 2 -4.31 -19.83 -34.22
CA ALA A 2 -3.23 -20.68 -34.71
C ALA A 2 -3.48 -21.01 -36.19
N ASP A 3 -2.42 -21.15 -36.97
CA ASP A 3 -2.56 -21.54 -38.37
C ASP A 3 -3.08 -22.98 -38.45
N PRO A 4 -4.05 -23.27 -39.34
CA PRO A 4 -4.68 -24.57 -39.39
C PRO A 4 -3.72 -25.64 -39.96
N PRO A 5 -3.94 -26.93 -39.61
CA PRO A 5 -3.19 -28.04 -40.16
C PRO A 5 -3.35 -28.12 -41.68
N VAL A 6 -2.28 -28.50 -42.38
CA VAL A 6 -2.27 -28.60 -43.85
C VAL A 6 -2.61 -30.02 -44.29
N ILE A 7 -3.55 -30.13 -45.23
CA ILE A 7 -3.89 -31.35 -45.96
C ILE A 7 -3.31 -31.23 -47.36
N VAL A 8 -2.47 -32.19 -47.74
CA VAL A 8 -1.88 -32.26 -49.08
C VAL A 8 -2.58 -33.34 -49.88
N LEU A 9 -3.19 -32.97 -51.01
CA LEU A 9 -3.78 -33.91 -51.96
C LEU A 9 -2.89 -34.02 -53.20
N ALA A 10 -2.22 -35.15 -53.36
CA ALA A 10 -1.36 -35.46 -54.50
C ALA A 10 -2.03 -36.49 -55.42
N TYR A 11 -2.17 -36.12 -56.69
CA TYR A 11 -2.75 -36.96 -57.73
C TYR A 11 -1.70 -37.23 -58.81
N ALA A 12 -1.53 -38.50 -59.18
CA ALA A 12 -0.59 -38.90 -60.23
C ALA A 12 -1.27 -39.85 -61.23
N ASN A 13 -1.15 -39.53 -62.52
CA ASN A 13 -1.80 -40.30 -63.58
C ASN A 13 -0.83 -40.62 -64.73
N ASP A 14 -1.12 -41.67 -65.50
CA ASP A 14 -0.38 -42.00 -66.72
C ASP A 14 -1.02 -41.30 -67.91
N ARG A 15 -0.38 -40.24 -68.43
CA ARG A 15 -0.93 -39.41 -69.52
C ARG A 15 -0.57 -39.92 -70.91
N GLU A 16 0.38 -40.85 -71.02
CA GLU A 16 0.76 -41.44 -72.29
C GLU A 16 -0.02 -42.73 -72.57
N ASP A 17 -0.18 -43.61 -71.58
CA ASP A 17 -0.89 -44.87 -71.75
C ASP A 17 -2.38 -44.75 -71.41
N ARG A 18 -3.22 -44.71 -72.46
CA ARG A 18 -4.69 -44.64 -72.33
C ARG A 18 -5.32 -45.81 -71.57
N LEU A 19 -4.67 -46.96 -71.49
CA LEU A 19 -5.17 -48.13 -70.73
C LEU A 19 -4.87 -47.99 -69.24
N ARG A 20 -3.82 -47.25 -68.88
CA ARG A 20 -3.46 -46.94 -67.50
C ARG A 20 -4.07 -45.63 -67.02
N TYR A 21 -4.58 -44.77 -67.91
CA TYR A 21 -5.21 -43.51 -67.48
C TYR A 21 -6.39 -43.73 -66.50
N LEU A 22 -6.24 -43.27 -65.25
CA LEU A 22 -7.27 -43.30 -64.21
C LEU A 22 -8.26 -42.16 -64.46
N ARG A 23 -9.50 -42.50 -64.83
CA ARG A 23 -10.48 -41.53 -65.33
C ARG A 23 -11.19 -40.77 -64.21
N ASN A 24 -11.27 -41.35 -63.01
CA ASN A 24 -11.99 -40.73 -61.90
C ASN A 24 -11.10 -39.84 -61.02
N LEU A 25 -9.77 -39.76 -61.22
CA LEU A 25 -8.91 -38.86 -60.43
C LEU A 25 -9.37 -37.38 -60.44
N PRO A 26 -9.76 -36.77 -61.58
CA PRO A 26 -10.30 -35.41 -61.58
C PRO A 26 -11.61 -35.29 -60.80
N GLU A 27 -12.42 -36.35 -60.82
CA GLU A 27 -13.68 -36.44 -60.08
C GLU A 27 -13.42 -36.57 -58.57
N GLU A 28 -12.47 -37.40 -58.17
CA GLU A 28 -11.99 -37.52 -56.79
C GLU A 28 -11.49 -36.17 -56.28
N ALA A 29 -10.61 -35.47 -57.01
CA ALA A 29 -10.14 -34.15 -56.63
C ALA A 29 -11.28 -33.14 -56.41
N ARG A 30 -12.28 -33.16 -57.31
CA ARG A 30 -13.46 -32.29 -57.18
C ARG A 30 -14.31 -32.66 -55.95
N GLN A 31 -14.55 -33.94 -55.70
CA GLN A 31 -15.33 -34.40 -54.55
C GLN A 31 -14.62 -34.13 -53.22
N LEU A 32 -13.30 -34.33 -53.14
CA LEU A 32 -12.50 -34.07 -51.95
C LEU A 32 -12.48 -32.58 -51.61
N ARG A 33 -12.31 -31.71 -52.62
CA ARG A 33 -12.39 -30.26 -52.42
C ARG A 33 -13.76 -29.85 -51.89
N ALA A 34 -14.84 -30.40 -52.44
CA ALA A 34 -16.20 -30.13 -51.97
C ALA A 34 -16.43 -30.66 -50.54
N ALA A 35 -15.91 -31.85 -50.23
CA ALA A 35 -16.03 -32.47 -48.91
C ALA A 35 -15.27 -31.70 -47.82
N LEU A 36 -14.10 -31.14 -48.16
CA LEU A 36 -13.27 -30.36 -47.23
C LEU A 36 -13.68 -28.88 -47.12
N ALA A 37 -14.52 -28.36 -48.03
CA ALA A 37 -14.94 -26.96 -48.02
C ALA A 37 -15.50 -26.47 -46.68
N PRO A 38 -16.36 -27.22 -45.95
CA PRO A 38 -16.84 -26.81 -44.63
C PRO A 38 -15.70 -26.65 -43.60
N ALA A 39 -14.71 -27.55 -43.62
CA ALA A 39 -13.57 -27.50 -42.71
C ALA A 39 -12.63 -26.33 -43.03
N ILE A 40 -12.44 -26.02 -44.32
CA ILE A 40 -11.64 -24.86 -44.75
C ILE A 40 -12.34 -23.55 -44.32
N GLN A 41 -13.67 -23.46 -44.51
CA GLN A 41 -14.46 -22.30 -44.08
C GLN A 41 -14.45 -22.12 -42.55
N ALA A 42 -14.43 -23.20 -41.80
CA ALA A 42 -14.31 -23.19 -40.34
C ALA A 42 -12.87 -22.98 -39.83
N HIS A 43 -11.89 -22.77 -40.73
CA HIS A 43 -10.46 -22.71 -40.39
C HIS A 43 -9.95 -23.95 -39.64
N HIS A 44 -10.49 -25.13 -39.93
CA HIS A 44 -10.04 -26.41 -39.38
C HIS A 44 -8.88 -27.05 -40.18
N CYS A 45 -8.69 -26.65 -41.44
CA CYS A 45 -7.56 -27.07 -42.27
C CYS A 45 -7.22 -26.05 -43.37
N GLU A 46 -5.98 -26.08 -43.85
CA GLU A 46 -5.55 -25.49 -45.12
C GLU A 46 -5.37 -26.62 -46.16
N LEU A 47 -5.87 -26.43 -47.38
CA LEU A 47 -5.82 -27.44 -48.43
C LEU A 47 -4.79 -27.08 -49.50
N VAL A 48 -3.88 -28.00 -49.81
CA VAL A 48 -2.89 -27.87 -50.88
C VAL A 48 -3.04 -29.02 -51.86
N GLU A 49 -3.40 -28.71 -53.11
CA GLU A 49 -3.63 -29.71 -54.15
C GLU A 49 -2.49 -29.74 -55.19
N ARG A 50 -2.11 -30.93 -55.63
CA ARG A 50 -1.15 -31.20 -56.71
C ARG A 50 -1.80 -32.20 -57.69
N PRO A 51 -2.51 -31.71 -58.72
CA PRO A 51 -3.25 -32.57 -59.66
C PRO A 51 -2.36 -33.38 -60.61
N ASN A 52 -1.09 -32.99 -60.76
CA ASN A 52 -0.11 -33.60 -61.66
C ASN A 52 1.18 -33.87 -60.86
N ALA A 53 1.05 -34.49 -59.68
CA ALA A 53 2.10 -34.50 -58.68
C ALA A 53 3.38 -35.14 -59.22
N THR A 54 4.46 -34.35 -59.27
CA THR A 54 5.81 -34.85 -59.50
C THR A 54 6.56 -35.02 -58.17
N LEU A 55 7.58 -35.88 -58.14
CA LEU A 55 8.38 -36.10 -56.93
C LEU A 55 9.06 -34.82 -56.43
N GLY A 56 9.61 -34.02 -57.35
CA GLY A 56 10.25 -32.75 -57.00
C GLY A 56 9.28 -31.78 -56.33
N GLU A 57 8.07 -31.63 -56.87
CA GLU A 57 7.04 -30.75 -56.29
C GLU A 57 6.61 -31.19 -54.88
N ILE A 58 6.57 -32.50 -54.62
CA ILE A 58 6.26 -33.00 -53.27
C ILE A 58 7.42 -32.68 -52.33
N PHE A 59 8.67 -32.88 -52.74
CA PHE A 59 9.83 -32.53 -51.91
C PHE A 59 9.87 -31.03 -51.59
N ASP A 60 9.71 -30.18 -52.60
CA ASP A 60 9.68 -28.73 -52.44
C ASP A 60 8.54 -28.28 -51.51
N LEU A 61 7.37 -28.93 -51.61
CA LEU A 61 6.22 -28.62 -50.78
C LEU A 61 6.45 -28.94 -49.30
N PHE A 62 7.09 -30.07 -49.00
CA PHE A 62 7.41 -30.46 -47.62
C PHE A 62 8.55 -29.62 -47.02
N GLN A 63 9.44 -29.07 -47.86
CA GLN A 63 10.55 -28.21 -47.44
C GLN A 63 10.18 -26.72 -47.39
N ALA A 64 9.08 -26.31 -48.03
CA ALA A 64 8.63 -24.92 -48.03
C ALA A 64 8.32 -24.43 -46.60
N SER A 65 8.97 -23.34 -46.18
CA SER A 65 8.82 -22.73 -44.85
C SER A 65 7.37 -22.45 -44.44
N ARG A 66 6.49 -22.20 -45.42
CA ARG A 66 5.04 -22.00 -45.19
C ARG A 66 4.31 -23.25 -44.68
N TYR A 67 4.71 -24.44 -45.13
CA TYR A 67 3.99 -25.70 -44.87
C TYR A 67 4.78 -26.66 -43.98
N ARG A 68 6.10 -26.48 -43.87
CA ARG A 68 6.99 -27.32 -43.07
C ARG A 68 6.50 -27.39 -41.62
N GLY A 69 6.41 -28.61 -41.09
CA GLY A 69 5.89 -28.86 -39.74
C GLY A 69 4.38 -28.65 -39.54
N ARG A 70 3.62 -28.29 -40.60
CA ARG A 70 2.15 -28.10 -40.54
C ARG A 70 1.37 -29.17 -41.29
N ILE A 71 2.01 -29.94 -42.19
CA ILE A 71 1.37 -30.99 -42.98
C ILE A 71 0.94 -32.15 -42.06
N ALA A 72 -0.36 -32.22 -41.79
CA ALA A 72 -0.96 -33.22 -40.90
C ALA A 72 -1.44 -34.45 -41.65
N LEU A 73 -1.80 -34.29 -42.93
CA LEU A 73 -2.37 -35.35 -43.75
C LEU A 73 -1.79 -35.29 -45.15
N PHE A 74 -1.27 -36.41 -45.63
CA PHE A 74 -0.84 -36.59 -47.01
C PHE A 74 -1.72 -37.65 -47.70
N HIS A 75 -2.44 -37.24 -48.75
CA HIS A 75 -3.24 -38.09 -49.60
C HIS A 75 -2.53 -38.32 -50.92
N TYR A 76 -2.34 -39.58 -51.28
CA TYR A 76 -1.86 -39.98 -52.59
C TYR A 76 -2.97 -40.74 -53.31
N ALA A 77 -3.32 -40.31 -54.52
CA ALA A 77 -4.21 -41.04 -55.42
C ALA A 77 -3.54 -41.21 -56.78
N GLY A 78 -3.40 -42.46 -57.22
CA GLY A 78 -2.67 -42.80 -58.44
C GLY A 78 -2.31 -44.28 -58.50
N HIS A 79 -1.53 -44.66 -59.50
CA HIS A 79 -1.06 -46.04 -59.60
C HIS A 79 -0.08 -46.38 -58.49
N ALA A 80 -0.22 -47.59 -57.97
CA ALA A 80 0.65 -48.15 -56.95
C ALA A 80 0.71 -49.68 -57.10
N ASP A 81 1.78 -50.26 -56.59
CA ASP A 81 1.90 -51.69 -56.35
C ASP A 81 2.53 -51.95 -54.96
N SER A 82 2.83 -53.20 -54.64
CA SER A 82 3.37 -53.60 -53.34
C SER A 82 4.73 -52.97 -52.99
N TYR A 83 5.47 -52.41 -53.96
CA TYR A 83 6.83 -51.92 -53.78
C TYR A 83 7.01 -50.42 -54.10
N GLN A 84 6.19 -49.85 -54.98
CA GLN A 84 6.36 -48.47 -55.46
C GLN A 84 5.05 -47.70 -55.60
N LEU A 85 5.13 -46.38 -55.39
CA LEU A 85 4.12 -45.41 -55.79
C LEU A 85 4.59 -44.74 -57.10
N LEU A 86 3.68 -44.50 -58.04
CA LEU A 86 4.00 -43.96 -59.37
C LEU A 86 3.58 -42.50 -59.49
N PHE A 87 4.54 -41.57 -59.36
CA PHE A 87 4.32 -40.14 -59.57
C PHE A 87 4.41 -39.76 -61.05
N GLU A 88 4.07 -38.51 -61.40
CA GLU A 88 4.31 -38.00 -62.75
C GLU A 88 5.76 -37.50 -62.89
N SER A 89 6.38 -37.76 -64.04
CA SER A 89 7.59 -37.06 -64.48
C SER A 89 7.23 -35.72 -65.13
N ALA A 90 8.20 -34.83 -65.33
CA ALA A 90 8.00 -33.57 -66.07
C ALA A 90 7.44 -33.78 -67.50
N ALA A 91 7.61 -34.98 -68.07
CA ALA A 91 7.07 -35.37 -69.38
C ALA A 91 5.68 -36.05 -69.32
N GLY A 92 5.08 -36.20 -68.13
CA GLY A 92 3.78 -36.87 -67.95
C GLY A 92 3.82 -38.40 -67.95
N LYS A 93 5.02 -39.00 -67.92
CA LYS A 93 5.23 -40.45 -67.78
C LYS A 93 5.23 -40.89 -66.31
N PRO A 94 4.83 -42.13 -65.98
CA PRO A 94 5.00 -42.69 -64.65
C PRO A 94 6.46 -42.70 -64.21
N ALA A 95 6.72 -42.17 -63.02
CA ALA A 95 8.02 -42.12 -62.36
C ALA A 95 7.92 -42.92 -61.05
N PRO A 96 8.55 -44.11 -60.96
CA PRO A 96 8.48 -44.94 -59.77
C PRO A 96 9.25 -44.33 -58.62
N MET A 97 8.65 -44.41 -57.43
CA MET A 97 9.26 -43.99 -56.19
C MET A 97 9.37 -45.17 -55.23
N ASN A 98 10.57 -45.36 -54.70
CA ASN A 98 10.81 -46.36 -53.66
C ASN A 98 10.13 -45.95 -52.34
N ALA A 99 9.26 -46.80 -51.83
CA ALA A 99 8.48 -46.53 -50.63
C ALA A 99 9.34 -46.30 -49.36
N ALA A 100 10.43 -47.06 -49.18
CA ALA A 100 11.31 -46.90 -48.02
C ALA A 100 12.10 -45.58 -48.06
N ALA A 101 12.52 -45.15 -49.25
CA ALA A 101 13.17 -43.85 -49.42
C ALA A 101 12.20 -42.69 -49.12
N PHE A 102 10.96 -42.79 -49.59
CA PHE A 102 9.94 -41.79 -49.34
C PHE A 102 9.50 -41.73 -47.88
N ALA A 103 9.33 -42.88 -47.23
CA ALA A 103 8.98 -42.92 -45.82
C ALA A 103 10.06 -42.24 -44.95
N ARG A 104 11.35 -42.47 -45.25
CA ARG A 104 12.46 -41.77 -44.59
C ARG A 104 12.45 -40.26 -44.86
N PHE A 105 12.12 -39.84 -46.08
CA PHE A 105 11.97 -38.42 -46.41
C PHE A 105 10.85 -37.77 -45.58
N LEU A 106 9.66 -38.39 -45.55
CA LEU A 106 8.53 -37.91 -44.76
C LEU A 106 8.86 -37.86 -43.26
N ALA A 107 9.61 -38.86 -42.74
CA ALA A 107 10.10 -38.86 -41.36
C ALA A 107 10.97 -37.64 -41.04
N GLN A 108 11.86 -37.27 -41.96
CA GLN A 108 12.82 -36.18 -41.76
C GLN A 108 12.16 -34.80 -41.88
N GLU A 109 11.31 -34.61 -42.89
CA GLU A 109 10.77 -33.27 -43.19
C GLU A 109 9.44 -32.99 -42.51
N ALA A 110 8.59 -34.00 -42.34
CA ALA A 110 7.29 -33.85 -41.69
C ALA A 110 7.37 -34.21 -40.19
N GLY A 111 8.28 -35.09 -39.79
CA GLY A 111 8.46 -35.50 -38.39
C GLY A 111 7.15 -35.95 -37.74
N ALA A 112 6.93 -35.54 -36.48
CA ALA A 112 5.70 -35.83 -35.75
C ALA A 112 4.47 -35.04 -36.25
N ALA A 113 4.63 -34.13 -37.24
CA ALA A 113 3.52 -33.32 -37.72
C ALA A 113 2.54 -34.14 -38.57
N LEU A 114 3.06 -35.11 -39.34
CA LEU A 114 2.29 -35.98 -40.23
C LEU A 114 1.58 -37.08 -39.44
N GLN A 115 0.27 -36.89 -39.25
CA GLN A 115 -0.57 -37.81 -38.49
C GLN A 115 -1.07 -38.97 -39.34
N LEU A 116 -1.49 -38.67 -40.57
CA LEU A 116 -2.11 -39.65 -41.47
C LEU A 116 -1.48 -39.60 -42.86
N VAL A 117 -1.07 -40.75 -43.36
CA VAL A 117 -0.80 -40.97 -44.78
C VAL A 117 -1.92 -41.84 -45.36
N PHE A 118 -2.63 -41.32 -46.34
CA PHE A 118 -3.67 -42.05 -47.07
C PHE A 118 -3.17 -42.41 -48.47
N LEU A 119 -2.88 -43.69 -48.67
CA LEU A 119 -2.47 -44.27 -49.95
C LEU A 119 -3.69 -44.85 -50.69
N ASN A 120 -4.34 -44.02 -51.50
CA ASN A 120 -5.49 -44.39 -52.31
C ASN A 120 -5.06 -44.92 -53.69
N GLY A 121 -4.31 -46.03 -53.69
CA GLY A 121 -3.85 -46.75 -54.89
C GLY A 121 -4.01 -48.26 -54.73
N CYS A 122 -3.74 -49.05 -55.77
CA CYS A 122 -3.85 -50.51 -55.70
C CYS A 122 -2.75 -51.14 -54.83
N SER A 123 -3.11 -52.10 -53.97
CA SER A 123 -2.16 -52.97 -53.24
C SER A 123 -1.06 -52.24 -52.46
N THR A 124 -1.43 -51.24 -51.65
CA THR A 124 -0.47 -50.35 -50.96
C THR A 124 -0.01 -50.83 -49.58
N ARG A 125 -0.48 -51.99 -49.11
CA ARG A 125 -0.10 -52.54 -47.80
C ARG A 125 1.41 -52.72 -47.60
N GLY A 126 2.16 -53.01 -48.68
CA GLY A 126 3.62 -53.16 -48.61
C GLY A 126 4.38 -51.90 -48.19
N GLN A 127 3.74 -50.73 -48.20
CA GLN A 127 4.37 -49.46 -47.77
C GLN A 127 4.11 -49.10 -46.31
N VAL A 128 3.19 -49.79 -45.63
CA VAL A 128 2.72 -49.44 -44.29
C VAL A 128 3.84 -49.49 -43.26
N ASP A 129 4.57 -50.59 -43.17
CA ASP A 129 5.58 -50.80 -42.11
C ASP A 129 6.68 -49.74 -42.19
N ALA A 130 7.16 -49.43 -43.40
CA ALA A 130 8.17 -48.40 -43.61
C ALA A 130 7.71 -47.00 -43.14
N LEU A 131 6.43 -46.67 -43.33
CA LEU A 131 5.85 -45.39 -42.90
C LEU A 131 5.62 -45.33 -41.39
N LEU A 132 5.19 -46.44 -40.76
CA LEU A 132 5.01 -46.52 -39.31
C LEU A 132 6.35 -46.47 -38.57
N ASP A 133 7.37 -47.18 -39.08
CA ASP A 133 8.74 -47.16 -38.56
C ASP A 133 9.40 -45.79 -38.72
N ALA A 134 9.06 -45.09 -39.80
CA ALA A 134 9.42 -43.69 -40.05
C ALA A 134 8.76 -42.70 -39.10
N GLY A 135 7.77 -43.12 -38.32
CA GLY A 135 7.17 -42.31 -37.27
C GLY A 135 5.80 -41.70 -37.60
N VAL A 136 5.17 -42.09 -38.71
CA VAL A 136 3.79 -41.70 -39.01
C VAL A 136 2.83 -42.35 -38.02
N ALA A 137 1.86 -41.61 -37.49
CA ALA A 137 0.96 -42.12 -36.46
C ALA A 137 -0.05 -43.14 -37.00
N ALA A 138 -0.62 -42.88 -38.19
CA ALA A 138 -1.54 -43.77 -38.86
C ALA A 138 -1.31 -43.80 -40.38
N VAL A 139 -1.52 -44.97 -40.99
CA VAL A 139 -1.48 -45.16 -42.44
C VAL A 139 -2.77 -45.84 -42.88
N LEU A 140 -3.47 -45.21 -43.83
CA LEU A 140 -4.63 -45.77 -44.49
C LEU A 140 -4.19 -46.31 -45.85
N ALA A 141 -4.24 -47.62 -46.00
CA ALA A 141 -3.73 -48.34 -47.16
C ALA A 141 -4.75 -49.38 -47.65
N THR A 142 -4.45 -49.96 -48.81
CA THR A 142 -5.30 -50.94 -49.50
C THR A 142 -4.62 -52.30 -49.51
N SER A 143 -5.41 -53.35 -49.23
CA SER A 143 -4.92 -54.73 -49.12
C SER A 143 -4.80 -55.43 -50.49
N GLN A 144 -5.58 -54.99 -51.48
CA GLN A 144 -5.68 -55.60 -52.80
C GLN A 144 -5.96 -54.55 -53.89
N ALA A 145 -6.11 -55.01 -55.14
CA ALA A 145 -6.51 -54.14 -56.24
C ALA A 145 -7.91 -53.56 -55.98
N ILE A 146 -8.06 -52.26 -56.21
CA ILE A 146 -9.31 -51.52 -55.98
C ILE A 146 -9.84 -50.93 -57.28
N ASP A 147 -11.16 -50.84 -57.38
CA ASP A 147 -11.82 -50.15 -58.48
C ASP A 147 -11.73 -48.61 -58.30
N ASP A 148 -11.44 -47.89 -59.38
CA ASP A 148 -11.24 -46.43 -59.41
C ASP A 148 -12.48 -45.67 -58.88
N GLY A 149 -13.69 -46.16 -59.18
CA GLY A 149 -14.94 -45.59 -58.66
C GLY A 149 -15.12 -45.81 -57.17
N LYS A 150 -14.81 -47.01 -56.66
CA LYS A 150 -14.81 -47.30 -55.22
C LYS A 150 -13.76 -46.47 -54.47
N ALA A 151 -12.58 -46.28 -55.07
CA ALA A 151 -11.51 -45.45 -54.50
C ALA A 151 -11.96 -43.99 -54.33
N THR A 152 -12.59 -43.44 -55.36
CA THR A 152 -13.17 -42.10 -55.34
C THR A 152 -14.24 -41.97 -54.26
N GLN A 153 -15.18 -42.94 -54.19
CA GLN A 153 -16.29 -42.93 -53.24
C GLN A 153 -15.80 -43.03 -51.78
N PHE A 154 -14.84 -43.91 -51.51
CA PHE A 154 -14.25 -44.09 -50.20
C PHE A 154 -13.62 -42.79 -49.71
N ALA A 155 -12.73 -42.20 -50.52
CA ALA A 155 -12.02 -40.98 -50.16
C ALA A 155 -12.99 -39.82 -49.91
N ALA A 156 -13.99 -39.62 -50.78
CA ALA A 156 -14.99 -38.58 -50.61
C ALA A 156 -15.77 -38.72 -49.29
N ARG A 157 -16.18 -39.94 -48.93
CA ARG A 157 -16.88 -40.20 -47.66
C ARG A 157 -15.99 -40.02 -46.44
N PHE A 158 -14.74 -40.48 -46.54
CA PHE A 158 -13.75 -40.31 -45.48
C PHE A 158 -13.51 -38.84 -45.16
N TYR A 159 -13.20 -38.02 -46.18
CA TYR A 159 -12.96 -36.59 -45.96
C TYR A 159 -14.21 -35.82 -45.57
N ALA A 160 -15.40 -36.22 -46.04
CA ALA A 160 -16.65 -35.63 -45.55
C ALA A 160 -16.85 -35.89 -44.05
N GLY A 161 -16.51 -37.09 -43.56
CA GLY A 161 -16.56 -37.40 -42.13
C GLY A 161 -15.58 -36.54 -41.32
N MET A 162 -14.32 -36.48 -41.77
CA MET A 162 -13.28 -35.67 -41.13
C MET A 162 -13.66 -34.18 -41.10
N ALA A 163 -14.20 -33.65 -42.20
CA ALA A 163 -14.60 -32.24 -42.32
C ALA A 163 -15.79 -31.88 -41.41
N ASN A 164 -16.69 -32.82 -41.14
CA ASN A 164 -17.79 -32.66 -40.19
C ASN A 164 -17.38 -32.92 -38.73
N GLY A 165 -16.08 -33.04 -38.45
CA GLY A 165 -15.54 -33.16 -37.10
C GLY A 165 -15.59 -34.56 -36.49
N PHE A 166 -15.92 -35.58 -37.27
CA PHE A 166 -15.73 -36.96 -36.81
C PHE A 166 -14.25 -37.26 -36.64
N ASN A 167 -13.95 -38.11 -35.67
CA ASN A 167 -12.60 -38.61 -35.48
C ASN A 167 -12.21 -39.62 -36.56
N LEU A 168 -10.90 -39.86 -36.68
CA LEU A 168 -10.28 -40.75 -37.66
C LEU A 168 -10.94 -42.13 -37.70
N GLY A 169 -11.21 -42.72 -36.54
CA GLY A 169 -11.85 -44.03 -36.44
C GLY A 169 -13.28 -44.06 -36.98
N ILE A 170 -14.10 -43.07 -36.63
CA ILE A 170 -15.48 -42.97 -37.11
C ILE A 170 -15.50 -42.64 -38.61
N ALA A 171 -14.68 -41.70 -39.07
CA ALA A 171 -14.60 -41.32 -40.48
C ALA A 171 -14.18 -42.51 -41.36
N PHE A 172 -13.20 -43.30 -40.91
CA PHE A 172 -12.80 -44.55 -41.56
C PHE A 172 -13.95 -45.57 -41.60
N GLY A 173 -14.58 -45.85 -40.46
CA GLY A 173 -15.67 -46.83 -40.39
C GLY A 173 -16.86 -46.46 -41.26
N MET A 174 -17.22 -45.18 -41.33
CA MET A 174 -18.30 -44.68 -42.20
C MET A 174 -17.94 -44.79 -43.68
N ALA A 175 -16.70 -44.48 -44.06
CA ALA A 175 -16.24 -44.60 -45.45
C ALA A 175 -16.24 -46.06 -45.91
N GLN A 176 -15.78 -46.97 -45.05
CA GLN A 176 -15.76 -48.40 -45.31
C GLN A 176 -17.19 -48.95 -45.49
N ALA A 177 -18.10 -48.65 -44.56
CA ALA A 177 -19.48 -49.08 -44.63
C ALA A 177 -20.20 -48.57 -45.90
N ALA A 178 -19.88 -47.35 -46.36
CA ALA A 178 -20.49 -46.77 -47.55
C ALA A 178 -20.11 -47.51 -48.85
N VAL A 179 -18.86 -47.95 -48.97
CA VAL A 179 -18.39 -48.71 -50.15
C VAL A 179 -18.92 -50.14 -50.11
N GLU A 180 -18.96 -50.78 -48.94
CA GLU A 180 -19.51 -52.12 -48.75
C GLU A 180 -21.02 -52.18 -49.08
N ALA A 181 -21.80 -51.17 -48.65
CA ALA A 181 -23.23 -51.09 -48.96
C ALA A 181 -23.52 -50.99 -50.47
N GLY A 182 -22.64 -50.32 -51.23
CA GLY A 182 -22.76 -50.14 -52.69
C GLY A 182 -22.58 -51.42 -53.51
N THR A 183 -22.09 -52.52 -52.92
CA THR A 183 -21.80 -53.78 -53.63
C THR A 183 -23.00 -54.71 -53.86
N SER A 184 -24.19 -54.37 -53.35
CA SER A 184 -25.31 -55.31 -53.27
C SER A 184 -26.37 -55.24 -54.39
N SER A 185 -26.21 -54.41 -55.44
CA SER A 185 -27.33 -54.16 -56.38
C SER A 185 -27.09 -54.26 -57.90
N ALA A 186 -25.88 -54.60 -58.40
CA ALA A 186 -25.62 -54.54 -59.86
C ALA A 186 -25.06 -55.80 -60.57
N ASP A 187 -24.58 -56.84 -59.88
CA ASP A 187 -23.91 -57.98 -60.56
C ASP A 187 -24.74 -59.28 -60.64
N ARG A 188 -25.96 -59.18 -61.20
CA ARG A 188 -26.70 -60.38 -61.70
C ARG A 188 -26.89 -60.33 -63.22
N GLY A 189 -25.80 -60.15 -63.95
CA GLY A 189 -25.81 -60.18 -65.42
C GLY A 189 -24.56 -60.81 -66.04
N VAL A 190 -24.68 -62.10 -66.40
CA VAL A 190 -23.93 -62.85 -67.44
C VAL A 190 -22.41 -63.07 -67.22
N ILE A 191 -22.06 -64.35 -67.09
CA ILE A 191 -20.70 -64.92 -67.01
C ILE A 191 -19.96 -64.80 -68.36
N LEU A 192 -18.72 -64.31 -68.35
CA LEU A 192 -17.66 -64.69 -69.29
C LEU A 192 -16.32 -64.80 -68.54
N VAL A 193 -15.54 -65.82 -68.92
CA VAL A 193 -14.44 -66.45 -68.18
C VAL A 193 -13.19 -65.57 -68.08
N GLY A 194 -12.63 -65.46 -66.87
CA GLY A 194 -11.18 -65.31 -66.64
C GLY A 194 -10.71 -64.03 -65.93
N SER A 195 -10.68 -64.02 -64.58
CA SER A 195 -9.55 -63.54 -63.76
C SER A 195 -9.94 -63.44 -62.28
N ALA A 196 -9.10 -64.02 -61.42
CA ALA A 196 -8.94 -63.82 -59.97
C ALA A 196 -10.21 -63.63 -59.10
N HIS A 197 -10.55 -64.68 -58.36
CA HIS A 197 -11.46 -64.62 -57.22
C HIS A 197 -11.02 -63.55 -56.22
N THR A 198 -11.87 -62.56 -55.96
CA THR A 198 -11.82 -61.75 -54.72
C THR A 198 -12.26 -62.64 -53.56
N GLU A 199 -11.37 -62.91 -52.61
CA GLU A 199 -11.74 -63.57 -51.35
C GLU A 199 -12.76 -62.70 -50.61
N SER A 200 -14.00 -63.20 -50.55
CA SER A 200 -15.12 -62.57 -49.88
C SER A 200 -14.89 -62.59 -48.36
N GLY A 201 -14.49 -61.45 -47.79
CA GLY A 201 -14.40 -61.26 -46.34
C GLY A 201 -13.29 -60.34 -45.84
N ILE A 202 -12.31 -59.99 -46.69
CA ILE A 202 -11.20 -59.09 -46.32
C ILE A 202 -11.56 -57.64 -46.69
N PRO A 203 -11.46 -56.67 -45.76
CA PRO A 203 -11.73 -55.27 -46.06
C PRO A 203 -10.72 -54.70 -47.07
N LEU A 204 -11.23 -53.92 -48.03
CA LEU A 204 -10.43 -53.31 -49.11
C LEU A 204 -9.45 -52.23 -48.61
N TRP A 205 -9.88 -51.45 -47.61
CA TRP A 205 -9.05 -50.45 -46.92
C TRP A 205 -8.78 -50.88 -45.49
N GLU A 206 -7.57 -50.62 -45.03
CA GLU A 206 -7.13 -50.95 -43.68
C GLU A 206 -6.46 -49.74 -43.03
N LEU A 207 -6.91 -49.44 -41.80
CA LEU A 207 -6.33 -48.38 -40.98
C LEU A 207 -5.29 -48.97 -40.01
N HIS A 208 -4.03 -48.75 -40.34
CA HIS A 208 -2.88 -49.15 -39.54
C HIS A 208 -2.45 -48.02 -38.61
N VAL A 209 -2.16 -48.36 -37.35
CA VAL A 209 -1.75 -47.41 -36.32
C VAL A 209 -0.44 -47.87 -35.72
N ARG A 210 0.51 -46.94 -35.55
CA ARG A 210 1.80 -47.24 -34.92
C ARG A 210 1.58 -47.70 -33.46
N PRO A 211 2.26 -48.75 -32.99
CA PRO A 211 2.24 -49.11 -31.58
C PRO A 211 2.58 -47.91 -30.67
N GLY A 212 1.75 -47.64 -29.67
CA GLY A 212 1.87 -46.48 -28.78
C GLY A 212 1.24 -45.18 -29.29
N ALA A 213 0.61 -45.18 -30.48
CA ALA A 213 -0.12 -44.05 -31.04
C ALA A 213 -1.64 -44.31 -31.14
N GLU A 214 -2.20 -45.20 -30.33
CA GLU A 214 -3.59 -45.67 -30.42
C GLU A 214 -4.63 -44.55 -30.28
N VAL A 215 -4.27 -43.49 -29.55
CA VAL A 215 -5.07 -42.26 -29.38
C VAL A 215 -5.35 -41.58 -30.72
N ILE A 216 -4.57 -41.84 -31.78
CA ILE A 216 -4.82 -41.25 -33.09
C ILE A 216 -6.19 -41.62 -33.67
N ARG A 217 -6.80 -42.71 -33.23
CA ARG A 217 -8.16 -43.09 -33.66
C ARG A 217 -9.22 -42.08 -33.21
N SER A 218 -8.99 -41.36 -32.12
CA SER A 218 -9.88 -40.29 -31.65
C SER A 218 -9.50 -38.90 -32.17
N TRP A 219 -8.45 -38.79 -32.99
CA TRP A 219 -8.01 -37.53 -33.60
C TRP A 219 -9.01 -37.00 -34.63
N SER A 220 -9.25 -35.69 -34.66
CA SER A 220 -10.14 -35.01 -35.63
C SER A 220 -9.55 -33.68 -36.10
N LEU A 221 -10.01 -33.16 -37.25
CA LEU A 221 -9.56 -31.85 -37.76
C LEU A 221 -9.88 -30.68 -36.80
N PRO A 222 -11.07 -30.58 -36.18
CA PRO A 222 -11.35 -29.53 -35.20
C PRO A 222 -10.44 -29.62 -33.97
N GLN A 223 -10.11 -30.83 -33.51
CA GLN A 223 -9.17 -31.01 -32.39
C GLN A 223 -7.76 -30.54 -32.77
N ALA A 224 -7.29 -30.86 -33.98
CA ALA A 224 -6.00 -30.42 -34.47
C ALA A 224 -5.91 -28.89 -34.65
N ALA A 225 -6.99 -28.27 -35.14
CA ALA A 225 -7.09 -26.82 -35.28
C ALA A 225 -7.28 -26.09 -33.93
N GLY A 226 -7.91 -26.75 -32.96
CA GLY A 226 -8.19 -26.23 -31.62
C GLY A 226 -7.13 -26.52 -30.57
N ASP A 227 -6.10 -27.33 -30.88
CA ASP A 227 -4.94 -27.58 -30.02
C ASP A 227 -3.76 -26.72 -30.48
N PRO A 228 -3.46 -25.61 -29.79
CA PRO A 228 -2.36 -24.76 -30.19
C PRO A 228 -0.99 -25.43 -30.02
N LEU A 229 -0.87 -26.51 -29.24
CA LEU A 229 0.39 -27.25 -29.08
C LEU A 229 0.54 -28.38 -30.11
N PHE A 230 -0.47 -28.61 -30.94
CA PHE A 230 -0.45 -29.61 -31.99
C PHE A 230 0.83 -29.49 -32.85
N GLN A 231 1.55 -30.60 -33.08
CA GLN A 231 2.79 -30.66 -33.90
C GLN A 231 4.03 -29.96 -33.31
N LEU A 232 3.94 -29.27 -32.17
CA LEU A 232 5.14 -28.84 -31.46
C LEU A 232 5.84 -30.07 -30.84
N PRO A 233 7.19 -30.04 -30.70
CA PRO A 233 7.89 -31.08 -29.95
C PRO A 233 7.28 -31.23 -28.56
N GLN A 234 7.01 -32.47 -28.16
CA GLN A 234 6.54 -32.76 -26.82
C GLN A 234 7.68 -32.54 -25.82
N PRO A 235 7.38 -32.00 -24.63
CA PRO A 235 8.39 -31.93 -23.58
C PRO A 235 8.87 -33.36 -23.24
N PRO A 236 10.14 -33.54 -22.83
CA PRO A 236 10.67 -34.85 -22.50
C PRO A 236 9.82 -35.55 -21.43
N ALA A 237 9.56 -36.84 -21.64
CA ALA A 237 8.78 -37.64 -20.72
C ALA A 237 9.52 -37.76 -19.38
N GLN A 238 8.95 -37.14 -18.35
CA GLN A 238 9.46 -37.19 -16.97
C GLN A 238 8.41 -37.78 -16.05
N ASP A 239 8.84 -38.23 -14.87
CA ASP A 239 7.94 -38.65 -13.80
C ASP A 239 7.05 -37.48 -13.38
N LEU A 240 5.77 -37.78 -13.22
CA LEU A 240 4.80 -36.77 -12.80
C LEU A 240 5.09 -36.36 -11.33
N PRO A 241 5.01 -35.07 -10.98
CA PRO A 241 5.18 -34.63 -9.61
C PRO A 241 4.05 -35.15 -8.71
N ALA A 242 4.28 -35.17 -7.39
CA ALA A 242 3.30 -35.67 -6.41
C ALA A 242 2.01 -34.85 -6.40
N VAL A 243 2.09 -33.55 -6.67
CA VAL A 243 0.98 -32.60 -6.62
C VAL A 243 0.86 -31.91 -7.99
N PRO A 244 -0.35 -31.80 -8.58
CA PRO A 244 -0.52 -31.23 -9.92
C PRO A 244 -0.50 -29.69 -9.98
N PHE A 245 -0.73 -29.01 -8.85
CA PHE A 245 -0.86 -27.54 -8.76
C PHE A 245 0.10 -26.96 -7.72
N LEU A 246 0.88 -25.95 -8.10
CA LEU A 246 2.07 -25.47 -7.37
C LEU A 246 1.85 -24.20 -6.51
N HIS A 247 0.63 -23.93 -6.08
CA HIS A 247 0.28 -22.75 -5.26
C HIS A 247 0.71 -21.43 -5.91
N LEU A 248 1.75 -20.76 -5.41
CA LEU A 248 2.29 -19.52 -5.98
C LEU A 248 3.68 -19.70 -6.63
N HIS A 249 4.24 -20.91 -6.61
CA HIS A 249 5.50 -21.22 -7.30
C HIS A 249 5.27 -21.27 -8.81
N TRP A 250 6.25 -20.85 -9.59
CA TRP A 250 6.15 -20.97 -11.04
C TRP A 250 6.32 -22.44 -11.48
N TYR A 251 5.69 -22.80 -12.60
CA TYR A 251 6.00 -24.02 -13.33
C TYR A 251 7.38 -23.91 -13.98
N ASP A 252 8.20 -24.96 -13.87
CA ASP A 252 9.53 -25.07 -14.47
C ASP A 252 9.62 -26.28 -15.43
N ARG A 253 10.85 -26.67 -15.80
CA ARG A 253 11.12 -27.81 -16.68
C ARG A 253 10.47 -29.12 -16.24
N ILE A 254 10.44 -29.43 -14.94
CA ILE A 254 9.87 -30.72 -14.46
C ILE A 254 8.34 -30.73 -14.51
N HIS A 255 7.74 -29.54 -14.54
CA HIS A 255 6.31 -29.35 -14.57
C HIS A 255 5.75 -29.13 -15.99
N ALA A 256 6.58 -29.26 -17.03
CA ALA A 256 6.22 -28.94 -18.42
C ALA A 256 4.96 -29.68 -18.94
N GLN A 257 4.74 -30.92 -18.50
CA GLN A 257 3.57 -31.73 -18.85
C GLN A 257 2.29 -31.30 -18.12
N LEU A 258 2.40 -30.50 -17.06
CA LEU A 258 1.28 -29.99 -16.27
C LEU A 258 0.98 -28.50 -16.52
N PHE A 259 1.72 -27.88 -17.45
CA PHE A 259 1.57 -26.46 -17.77
C PHE A 259 0.54 -26.27 -18.89
N PHE A 260 -0.68 -25.94 -18.48
CA PHE A 260 -1.86 -25.81 -19.34
C PHE A 260 -2.35 -24.36 -19.46
N GLY A 261 -3.18 -24.09 -20.47
CA GLY A 261 -3.85 -22.79 -20.64
C GLY A 261 -3.05 -21.75 -21.44
N ARG A 262 -1.84 -22.10 -21.88
CA ARG A 262 -0.92 -21.19 -22.60
C ARG A 262 -0.46 -21.72 -23.95
N GLY A 263 -1.20 -22.67 -24.54
CA GLY A 263 -0.79 -23.31 -25.79
C GLY A 263 -0.51 -22.30 -26.92
N THR A 264 -1.40 -21.32 -27.11
CA THR A 264 -1.29 -20.33 -28.20
C THR A 264 -0.07 -19.43 -28.03
N GLU A 265 0.24 -19.03 -26.80
CA GLU A 265 1.46 -18.29 -26.49
C GLU A 265 2.70 -19.16 -26.69
N ILE A 266 2.69 -20.43 -26.27
CA ILE A 266 3.82 -21.35 -26.46
C ILE A 266 4.12 -21.52 -27.95
N ARG A 267 3.10 -21.74 -28.80
CA ARG A 267 3.29 -21.86 -30.26
C ARG A 267 3.93 -20.62 -30.85
N ARG A 268 3.32 -19.44 -30.64
CA ARG A 268 3.83 -18.20 -31.24
C ARG A 268 5.25 -17.89 -30.77
N LEU A 269 5.56 -18.21 -29.51
CA LEU A 269 6.90 -18.04 -28.96
C LEU A 269 7.89 -19.03 -29.57
N TYR A 270 7.48 -20.30 -29.74
CA TYR A 270 8.26 -21.32 -30.43
C TYR A 270 8.58 -20.89 -31.87
N GLU A 271 7.57 -20.52 -32.65
CA GLU A 271 7.71 -20.05 -34.04
C GLU A 271 8.61 -18.81 -34.15
N SER A 272 8.46 -17.84 -33.23
CA SER A 272 9.30 -16.64 -33.20
C SER A 272 10.78 -16.99 -32.96
N VAL A 273 11.05 -17.92 -32.03
CA VAL A 273 12.42 -18.34 -31.69
C VAL A 273 13.05 -19.21 -32.79
N THR A 274 12.28 -20.08 -33.45
CA THR A 274 12.77 -21.02 -34.46
C THR A 274 12.84 -20.45 -35.88
N ALA A 275 12.32 -19.25 -36.14
CA ALA A 275 12.41 -18.64 -37.46
C ALA A 275 13.87 -18.47 -37.93
N GLU A 276 14.17 -18.81 -39.19
CA GLU A 276 15.56 -18.81 -39.69
C GLU A 276 16.15 -17.39 -39.83
N ASP A 277 15.34 -16.40 -40.22
CA ASP A 277 15.76 -15.01 -40.48
C ASP A 277 15.36 -14.00 -39.38
N GLY A 278 14.96 -14.49 -38.20
CA GLY A 278 14.47 -13.60 -37.14
C GLY A 278 15.57 -12.78 -36.46
N PRO A 279 15.21 -11.69 -35.78
CA PRO A 279 16.17 -10.90 -35.01
C PRO A 279 16.86 -11.72 -33.90
N PRO A 280 18.11 -11.38 -33.56
CA PRO A 280 18.88 -12.12 -32.55
C PRO A 280 18.38 -11.91 -31.13
N ILE A 281 17.57 -10.87 -30.88
CA ILE A 281 17.00 -10.55 -29.57
C ILE A 281 15.48 -10.64 -29.64
N LEU A 282 14.88 -11.32 -28.68
CA LEU A 282 13.44 -11.35 -28.46
C LEU A 282 13.12 -10.69 -27.11
N LEU A 283 12.33 -9.62 -27.14
CA LEU A 283 11.85 -8.92 -25.95
C LEU A 283 10.55 -9.56 -25.48
N LEU A 284 10.61 -10.37 -24.44
CA LEU A 284 9.43 -11.00 -23.85
C LEU A 284 8.96 -10.18 -22.65
N TYR A 285 7.80 -9.53 -22.79
CA TYR A 285 7.27 -8.63 -21.76
C TYR A 285 5.80 -8.85 -21.47
N GLY A 286 5.37 -8.40 -20.29
CA GLY A 286 3.99 -8.57 -19.84
C GLY A 286 3.82 -8.07 -18.41
N GLN A 287 2.57 -7.88 -17.99
CA GLN A 287 2.24 -7.45 -16.62
C GLN A 287 2.82 -8.43 -15.59
N SER A 288 3.05 -7.97 -14.35
CA SER A 288 3.46 -8.88 -13.28
C SER A 288 2.42 -9.99 -13.06
N GLY A 289 2.89 -11.21 -12.80
CA GLY A 289 2.03 -12.36 -12.54
C GLY A 289 1.33 -13.00 -13.75
N VAL A 290 1.51 -12.52 -14.98
CA VAL A 290 0.87 -13.17 -16.16
C VAL A 290 1.44 -14.57 -16.49
N GLY A 291 2.48 -15.02 -15.80
CA GLY A 291 3.11 -16.33 -16.02
C GLY A 291 4.28 -16.35 -17.01
N LYS A 292 5.01 -15.22 -17.18
CA LYS A 292 6.17 -15.11 -18.08
C LYS A 292 7.23 -16.20 -17.84
N SER A 293 7.69 -16.34 -16.59
CA SER A 293 8.72 -17.32 -16.24
C SER A 293 8.23 -18.76 -16.44
N SER A 294 6.96 -19.05 -16.17
CA SER A 294 6.38 -20.38 -16.45
C SER A 294 6.26 -20.66 -17.95
N LEU A 295 5.84 -19.66 -18.73
CA LEU A 295 5.78 -19.76 -20.18
C LEU A 295 7.15 -20.08 -20.78
N LEU A 296 8.21 -19.43 -20.27
CA LEU A 296 9.58 -19.71 -20.67
C LEU A 296 10.03 -21.10 -20.18
N ALA A 297 10.05 -21.33 -18.87
CA ALA A 297 10.71 -22.49 -18.26
C ALA A 297 9.96 -23.81 -18.47
N ALA A 298 8.63 -23.81 -18.42
CA ALA A 298 7.80 -25.00 -18.58
C ALA A 298 7.19 -25.11 -20.00
N GLY A 299 6.84 -23.97 -20.60
CA GLY A 299 6.22 -23.91 -21.91
C GLY A 299 7.22 -24.06 -23.07
N LEU A 300 8.23 -23.19 -23.14
CA LEU A 300 9.12 -23.07 -24.28
C LEU A 300 10.34 -23.99 -24.21
N LEU A 301 11.18 -23.83 -23.17
CA LEU A 301 12.51 -24.45 -23.12
C LEU A 301 12.50 -25.96 -23.32
N PRO A 302 11.63 -26.74 -22.65
CA PRO A 302 11.65 -28.21 -22.77
C PRO A 302 11.32 -28.70 -24.17
N ARG A 303 10.64 -27.88 -24.99
CA ARG A 303 10.28 -28.20 -26.38
C ARG A 303 11.40 -27.86 -27.37
N LEU A 304 12.36 -27.03 -26.97
CA LEU A 304 13.49 -26.63 -27.81
C LEU A 304 14.76 -27.45 -27.55
N GLU A 305 14.84 -28.21 -26.46
CA GLU A 305 16.03 -28.99 -26.07
C GLU A 305 16.53 -30.00 -27.13
N SER A 306 15.65 -30.46 -28.03
CA SER A 306 16.03 -31.34 -29.13
C SER A 306 16.77 -30.60 -30.25
N GLN A 307 16.49 -29.31 -30.45
CA GLN A 307 16.97 -28.50 -31.57
C GLN A 307 17.98 -27.41 -31.15
N PHE A 308 17.90 -26.93 -29.90
CA PHE A 308 18.70 -25.86 -29.33
C PHE A 308 19.43 -26.34 -28.09
N THR A 309 20.63 -25.80 -27.90
CA THR A 309 21.26 -25.75 -26.59
C THR A 309 20.60 -24.62 -25.81
N VAL A 310 19.97 -24.92 -24.68
CA VAL A 310 19.22 -23.93 -23.89
C VAL A 310 19.92 -23.60 -22.59
N ARG A 311 20.09 -22.31 -22.31
CA ARG A 311 20.59 -21.80 -21.02
C ARG A 311 19.59 -20.79 -20.48
N TYR A 312 19.15 -20.98 -19.24
CA TYR A 312 18.21 -20.11 -18.54
C TYR A 312 18.85 -19.54 -17.30
N ALA A 313 18.79 -18.22 -17.16
CA ALA A 313 19.19 -17.51 -15.94
C ALA A 313 18.17 -16.42 -15.63
N ARG A 314 17.98 -16.14 -14.34
CA ARG A 314 17.33 -14.89 -13.89
C ARG A 314 18.41 -13.97 -13.38
N ARG A 315 18.21 -12.65 -13.54
CA ARG A 315 19.15 -11.63 -13.08
C ARG A 315 19.69 -11.96 -11.69
N ASN A 316 21.01 -12.02 -11.58
CA ASN A 316 21.71 -12.14 -10.30
C ASN A 316 21.94 -10.74 -9.71
N PRO A 317 21.43 -10.44 -8.50
CA PRO A 317 21.59 -9.12 -7.88
C PRO A 317 23.03 -8.67 -7.69
N SER A 318 23.95 -9.61 -7.41
CA SER A 318 25.36 -9.33 -7.12
C SER A 318 26.19 -9.13 -8.39
N LEU A 319 25.82 -9.79 -9.49
CA LEU A 319 26.54 -9.73 -10.77
C LEU A 319 25.94 -8.74 -11.77
N GLY A 320 24.67 -8.35 -11.57
CA GLY A 320 23.87 -7.64 -12.56
C GLY A 320 23.61 -8.45 -13.83
N LEU A 321 22.93 -7.87 -14.82
CA LEU A 321 22.57 -8.52 -16.07
C LEU A 321 23.80 -8.96 -16.88
N ARG A 322 24.78 -8.07 -17.01
CA ARG A 322 26.03 -8.33 -17.75
C ARG A 322 26.81 -9.50 -17.14
N GLY A 323 26.96 -9.52 -15.81
CA GLY A 323 27.67 -10.60 -15.12
C GLY A 323 26.86 -11.90 -15.09
N THR A 324 25.53 -11.82 -15.00
CA THR A 324 24.64 -12.99 -15.13
C THR A 324 24.81 -13.64 -16.51
N LEU A 325 24.83 -12.85 -17.59
CA LEU A 325 25.06 -13.36 -18.93
C LEU A 325 26.43 -14.04 -19.03
N ALA A 326 27.49 -13.41 -18.51
CA ALA A 326 28.84 -14.00 -18.53
C ALA A 326 28.91 -15.34 -17.78
N GLN A 327 28.19 -15.46 -16.65
CA GLN A 327 28.11 -16.71 -15.87
C GLN A 327 27.51 -17.86 -16.69
N MET A 328 26.57 -17.59 -17.60
CA MET A 328 25.96 -18.61 -18.47
C MET A 328 26.95 -19.27 -19.43
N PHE A 329 28.15 -18.70 -19.59
CA PHE A 329 29.26 -19.22 -20.41
C PHE A 329 30.41 -19.85 -19.58
N GLY A 330 30.26 -20.00 -18.25
CA GLY A 330 31.23 -20.70 -17.40
C GLY A 330 32.47 -19.89 -16.98
N GLU A 331 32.27 -18.75 -16.28
CA GLU A 331 33.34 -17.85 -15.80
C GLU A 331 34.25 -17.26 -16.90
N ALA A 332 33.76 -17.16 -18.14
CA ALA A 332 34.44 -16.40 -19.17
C ALA A 332 34.53 -14.91 -18.75
N SER A 333 35.70 -14.29 -18.95
CA SER A 333 35.81 -12.84 -18.80
C SER A 333 34.80 -12.17 -19.72
N THR A 334 34.26 -11.02 -19.31
CA THR A 334 33.23 -10.31 -20.08
C THR A 334 33.70 -9.92 -21.49
N ALA A 335 35.01 -9.93 -21.76
CA ALA A 335 35.60 -9.71 -23.07
C ALA A 335 35.53 -10.92 -24.02
N GLN A 336 35.20 -12.12 -23.53
CA GLN A 336 35.23 -13.39 -24.26
C GLN A 336 33.84 -14.01 -24.50
N VAL A 337 32.77 -13.38 -24.03
CA VAL A 337 31.38 -13.87 -24.19
C VAL A 337 31.02 -14.11 -25.66
N VAL A 338 31.55 -13.29 -26.56
CA VAL A 338 31.36 -13.40 -28.00
C VAL A 338 31.96 -14.68 -28.58
N ASP A 339 33.24 -14.95 -28.31
CA ASP A 339 33.91 -16.15 -28.78
C ASP A 339 33.40 -17.40 -28.06
N ALA A 340 32.90 -17.25 -26.82
CA ALA A 340 32.28 -18.34 -26.08
C ALA A 340 30.95 -18.77 -26.72
N TRP A 341 30.13 -17.84 -27.21
CA TRP A 341 28.87 -18.18 -27.89
C TRP A 341 29.13 -19.01 -29.16
N HIS A 342 29.97 -18.51 -30.06
CA HIS A 342 30.31 -19.24 -31.29
C HIS A 342 30.94 -20.61 -31.01
N ARG A 343 31.82 -20.70 -30.01
CA ARG A 343 32.42 -21.97 -29.60
C ARG A 343 31.38 -22.96 -29.09
N LEU A 344 30.46 -22.54 -28.22
CA LEU A 344 29.41 -23.43 -27.72
C LEU A 344 28.49 -23.94 -28.83
N GLU A 345 28.11 -23.09 -29.79
CA GLU A 345 27.31 -23.52 -30.94
C GLU A 345 28.07 -24.48 -31.87
N ALA A 346 29.37 -24.26 -32.04
CA ALA A 346 30.25 -25.14 -32.81
C ALA A 346 30.45 -26.50 -32.12
N ASP A 347 30.70 -26.50 -30.80
CA ASP A 347 30.95 -27.70 -30.01
C ASP A 347 29.69 -28.58 -29.87
N GLU A 348 28.52 -27.97 -29.68
CA GLU A 348 27.25 -28.70 -29.56
C GLU A 348 26.55 -28.96 -30.90
N GLY A 349 27.02 -28.35 -31.99
CA GLY A 349 26.44 -28.48 -33.34
C GLY A 349 25.02 -27.90 -33.48
N ARG A 350 24.51 -27.21 -32.46
CA ARG A 350 23.14 -26.70 -32.35
C ARG A 350 23.14 -25.20 -31.99
N PRO A 351 22.13 -24.42 -32.42
CA PRO A 351 22.02 -23.02 -32.02
C PRO A 351 21.83 -22.88 -30.50
N LEU A 352 22.37 -21.81 -29.91
CA LEU A 352 22.31 -21.55 -28.47
C LEU A 352 21.20 -20.54 -28.15
N LEU A 353 20.16 -20.97 -27.42
CA LEU A 353 19.12 -20.09 -26.89
C LEU A 353 19.47 -19.67 -25.46
N LEU A 354 19.72 -18.38 -25.28
CA LEU A 354 19.94 -17.76 -23.98
C LEU A 354 18.66 -17.10 -23.51
N VAL A 355 18.22 -17.41 -22.30
CA VAL A 355 17.09 -16.73 -21.67
C VAL A 355 17.57 -16.01 -20.42
N LEU A 356 17.49 -14.68 -20.47
CA LEU A 356 17.76 -13.80 -19.33
C LEU A 356 16.44 -13.22 -18.84
N ASP A 357 15.88 -13.83 -17.80
CA ASP A 357 14.58 -13.48 -17.22
C ASP A 357 14.72 -12.51 -16.05
N GLN A 358 13.62 -11.85 -15.69
CA GLN A 358 13.53 -10.85 -14.62
C GLN A 358 14.47 -9.64 -14.79
N ALA A 359 14.68 -9.19 -16.03
CA ALA A 359 15.56 -8.06 -16.30
C ALA A 359 15.03 -6.73 -15.73
N GLU A 360 13.73 -6.64 -15.42
CA GLU A 360 13.17 -5.47 -14.74
C GLU A 360 13.80 -5.23 -13.35
N GLU A 361 14.42 -6.23 -12.75
CA GLU A 361 14.99 -6.10 -11.40
C GLU A 361 16.21 -5.18 -11.37
N ALA A 362 16.81 -4.88 -12.54
CA ALA A 362 17.79 -3.81 -12.68
C ALA A 362 17.21 -2.44 -12.27
N TYR A 363 15.91 -2.23 -12.46
CA TYR A 363 15.20 -0.99 -12.16
C TYR A 363 14.61 -0.95 -10.74
N ALA A 364 14.85 -1.98 -9.92
CA ALA A 364 14.23 -2.13 -8.60
C ALA A 364 14.58 -1.01 -7.60
N GLN A 365 15.73 -0.35 -7.78
CA GLN A 365 16.17 0.76 -6.92
C GLN A 365 15.87 2.13 -7.53
N GLN A 366 16.34 2.36 -8.76
CA GLN A 366 16.24 3.62 -9.48
C GLN A 366 16.29 3.36 -10.98
N GLU A 367 15.57 4.19 -11.75
CA GLU A 367 15.49 4.09 -13.20
C GLU A 367 16.85 4.27 -13.88
N ASP A 368 17.62 5.30 -13.49
CA ASP A 368 18.94 5.58 -14.09
C ASP A 368 19.93 4.41 -13.94
N LYS A 369 19.92 3.75 -12.78
CA LYS A 369 20.76 2.56 -12.54
C LYS A 369 20.32 1.38 -13.39
N GLY A 370 19.01 1.18 -13.55
CA GLY A 370 18.46 0.14 -14.40
C GLY A 370 18.80 0.37 -15.87
N ASN A 371 18.67 1.61 -16.36
CA ASN A 371 19.05 2.00 -17.71
C ASN A 371 20.54 1.75 -17.97
N GLN A 372 21.41 2.10 -17.02
CA GLN A 372 22.84 1.85 -17.15
C GLN A 372 23.15 0.34 -17.22
N GLU A 373 22.54 -0.47 -16.36
CA GLU A 373 22.80 -1.91 -16.33
C GLU A 373 22.33 -2.62 -17.61
N VAL A 374 21.18 -2.22 -18.17
CA VAL A 374 20.72 -2.73 -19.47
C VAL A 374 21.62 -2.21 -20.59
N ALA A 375 22.01 -0.93 -20.57
CA ALA A 375 22.95 -0.39 -21.56
C ALA A 375 24.27 -1.15 -21.58
N ASP A 376 24.83 -1.49 -20.41
CA ASP A 376 26.07 -2.26 -20.27
C ASP A 376 25.94 -3.68 -20.85
N LEU A 377 24.76 -4.32 -20.70
CA LEU A 377 24.45 -5.60 -21.34
C LEU A 377 24.40 -5.46 -22.86
N LEU A 378 23.74 -4.41 -23.37
CA LEU A 378 23.62 -4.19 -24.81
C LEU A 378 24.96 -3.81 -25.45
N ASP A 379 25.80 -3.04 -24.76
CA ASP A 379 27.15 -2.70 -25.21
C ASP A 379 28.05 -3.93 -25.36
N LEU A 380 27.86 -4.94 -24.51
CA LEU A 380 28.54 -6.23 -24.64
C LEU A 380 28.08 -7.00 -25.90
N LEU A 381 26.80 -6.92 -26.25
CA LEU A 381 26.20 -7.69 -27.35
C LEU A 381 26.28 -6.97 -28.70
N GLN A 382 26.34 -5.63 -28.70
CA GLN A 382 26.26 -4.79 -29.88
C GLN A 382 27.28 -5.17 -30.98
N PRO A 383 28.58 -5.35 -30.68
CA PRO A 383 29.57 -5.69 -31.71
C PRO A 383 29.28 -7.02 -32.42
N LEU A 384 28.63 -7.96 -31.73
CA LEU A 384 28.30 -9.29 -32.23
C LEU A 384 27.03 -9.28 -33.09
N LEU A 385 26.02 -8.53 -32.67
CA LEU A 385 24.67 -8.63 -33.24
C LEU A 385 24.43 -7.65 -34.40
N ILE A 386 25.24 -6.62 -34.57
CA ILE A 386 25.10 -5.69 -35.71
C ILE A 386 25.53 -6.34 -37.03
N ASP A 387 26.67 -7.03 -37.05
CA ASP A 387 27.20 -7.64 -38.27
C ASP A 387 26.51 -8.97 -38.58
N LYS A 388 25.61 -8.98 -39.59
CA LYS A 388 24.87 -10.16 -40.02
C LYS A 388 25.76 -11.37 -40.33
N GLY A 389 26.98 -11.16 -40.84
CA GLY A 389 27.91 -12.25 -41.18
C GLY A 389 28.57 -12.89 -39.96
N ARG A 390 28.51 -12.25 -38.79
CA ARG A 390 29.13 -12.71 -37.54
C ARG A 390 28.11 -13.06 -36.46
N ARG A 391 26.81 -12.97 -36.75
CA ARG A 391 25.76 -13.31 -35.80
C ARG A 391 25.83 -14.80 -35.43
N PRO A 392 25.67 -15.15 -34.14
CA PRO A 392 25.43 -16.53 -33.77
C PRO A 392 24.12 -17.03 -34.37
N ARG A 393 24.00 -18.36 -34.53
CA ARG A 393 22.77 -19.00 -35.05
C ARG A 393 21.64 -18.92 -34.03
N GLY A 394 22.00 -18.85 -32.75
CA GLY A 394 21.10 -18.78 -31.61
C GLY A 394 20.55 -17.39 -31.34
N ARG A 395 19.81 -17.26 -30.23
CA ARG A 395 19.08 -16.04 -29.88
C ARG A 395 19.13 -15.76 -28.38
N LEU A 396 18.93 -14.49 -28.03
CA LEU A 396 18.72 -14.02 -26.67
C LEU A 396 17.25 -13.67 -26.45
N VAL A 397 16.61 -14.28 -25.46
CA VAL A 397 15.30 -13.86 -24.96
C VAL A 397 15.53 -13.04 -23.69
N LEU A 398 15.10 -11.78 -23.72
CA LEU A 398 15.14 -10.87 -22.58
C LEU A 398 13.74 -10.75 -21.98
N GLY A 399 13.55 -11.35 -20.80
CA GLY A 399 12.27 -11.35 -20.07
C GLY A 399 12.19 -10.18 -19.09
N PHE A 400 11.15 -9.33 -19.20
CA PHE A 400 10.94 -8.20 -18.30
C PHE A 400 9.45 -7.79 -18.18
N ARG A 401 9.14 -6.71 -17.45
CA ARG A 401 7.76 -6.22 -17.32
C ARG A 401 7.40 -5.17 -18.35
N LYS A 402 6.12 -5.13 -18.73
CA LYS A 402 5.62 -4.23 -19.77
C LYS A 402 5.89 -2.74 -19.48
N GLU A 403 6.00 -2.36 -18.21
CA GLU A 403 6.23 -0.98 -17.78
C GLU A 403 7.61 -0.45 -18.19
N TRP A 404 8.59 -1.32 -18.48
CA TRP A 404 9.95 -0.96 -18.90
C TRP A 404 10.20 -1.10 -20.40
N LEU A 405 9.14 -1.34 -21.19
CA LEU A 405 9.26 -1.56 -22.62
C LEU A 405 9.83 -0.33 -23.33
N SER A 406 9.34 0.87 -23.00
CA SER A 406 9.72 2.09 -23.71
C SER A 406 11.19 2.45 -23.52
N GLU A 407 11.71 2.23 -22.32
CA GLU A 407 13.08 2.45 -21.89
C GLU A 407 14.01 1.47 -22.60
N ILE A 408 13.66 0.18 -22.62
CA ILE A 408 14.45 -0.85 -23.29
C ILE A 408 14.41 -0.65 -24.81
N GLN A 409 13.26 -0.31 -25.41
CA GLN A 409 13.16 0.01 -26.85
C GLN A 409 14.06 1.18 -27.23
N LYS A 410 14.08 2.24 -26.41
CA LYS A 410 14.97 3.39 -26.62
C LYS A 410 16.44 2.96 -26.60
N LEU A 411 16.85 2.16 -25.62
CA LEU A 411 18.22 1.63 -25.55
C LEU A 411 18.56 0.73 -26.75
N MET A 412 17.64 -0.13 -27.20
CA MET A 412 17.84 -0.96 -28.41
C MET A 412 18.03 -0.11 -29.65
N ALA A 413 17.22 0.96 -29.81
CA ALA A 413 17.29 1.89 -30.93
C ALA A 413 18.62 2.68 -30.92
N ASP A 414 19.02 3.20 -29.75
CA ASP A 414 20.28 3.92 -29.57
C ASP A 414 21.49 3.05 -29.94
N LYS A 415 21.41 1.74 -29.62
CA LYS A 415 22.45 0.75 -29.97
C LYS A 415 22.26 0.10 -31.35
N ARG A 416 21.22 0.47 -32.12
CA ARG A 416 20.90 -0.09 -33.45
C ARG A 416 20.80 -1.62 -33.47
N LEU A 417 20.30 -2.21 -32.39
CA LEU A 417 20.11 -3.65 -32.26
C LEU A 417 18.75 -4.04 -32.84
N ALA A 418 18.73 -5.06 -33.69
CA ALA A 418 17.48 -5.63 -34.21
C ALA A 418 16.86 -6.56 -33.14
N TYR A 419 15.56 -6.41 -32.91
CA TYR A 419 14.82 -7.22 -31.96
C TYR A 419 13.40 -7.52 -32.45
N ASP A 420 12.82 -8.60 -31.95
CA ASP A 420 11.39 -8.91 -32.03
C ASP A 420 10.72 -8.68 -30.68
N GLU A 421 9.40 -8.50 -30.68
CA GLU A 421 8.60 -8.28 -29.48
C GLU A 421 7.60 -9.41 -29.25
N PHE A 422 7.50 -9.86 -28.00
CA PHE A 422 6.50 -10.84 -27.58
C PHE A 422 5.76 -10.37 -26.32
N PHE A 423 4.52 -9.92 -26.51
CA PHE A 423 3.65 -9.53 -25.40
C PHE A 423 2.89 -10.73 -24.82
N VAL A 424 3.20 -11.07 -23.57
CA VAL A 424 2.47 -12.08 -22.79
C VAL A 424 1.20 -11.46 -22.23
N ARG A 425 0.08 -11.83 -22.85
CA ARG A 425 -1.26 -11.38 -22.46
C ARG A 425 -1.73 -12.05 -21.17
N ARG A 426 -2.74 -11.44 -20.52
CA ARG A 426 -3.47 -12.09 -19.43
C ARG A 426 -4.06 -13.41 -19.93
N LEU A 427 -4.26 -14.36 -19.00
CA LEU A 427 -4.84 -15.65 -19.31
C LEU A 427 -6.30 -15.42 -19.77
N ASP A 428 -6.65 -15.93 -20.94
CA ASP A 428 -8.00 -15.77 -21.50
C ASP A 428 -8.94 -16.88 -21.02
N ARG A 429 -10.23 -16.77 -21.40
CA ARG A 429 -11.28 -17.72 -20.99
C ARG A 429 -10.93 -19.16 -21.34
N SER A 430 -10.47 -19.39 -22.57
CA SER A 430 -10.02 -20.71 -23.03
C SER A 430 -8.84 -21.23 -22.21
N GLY A 431 -7.88 -20.35 -21.90
CA GLY A 431 -6.72 -20.69 -21.10
C GLY A 431 -7.07 -21.08 -19.68
N VAL A 432 -8.03 -20.39 -19.04
CA VAL A 432 -8.52 -20.77 -17.71
C VAL A 432 -9.19 -22.14 -17.75
N ILE A 433 -10.10 -22.37 -18.68
CA ILE A 433 -10.80 -23.66 -18.84
C ILE A 433 -9.79 -24.81 -19.04
N GLU A 434 -8.81 -24.58 -19.91
CA GLU A 434 -7.77 -25.56 -20.16
C GLU A 434 -6.90 -25.81 -18.93
N ALA A 435 -6.56 -24.78 -18.14
CA ALA A 435 -5.81 -24.96 -16.91
C ALA A 435 -6.57 -25.75 -15.84
N VAL A 436 -7.90 -25.59 -15.76
CA VAL A 436 -8.77 -26.36 -14.84
C VAL A 436 -8.89 -27.83 -15.29
N THR A 437 -9.02 -28.09 -16.59
CA THR A 437 -9.32 -29.42 -17.14
C THR A 437 -8.10 -30.18 -17.65
N GLY A 438 -6.94 -29.52 -17.80
CA GLY A 438 -5.78 -30.12 -18.48
C GLY A 438 -5.29 -31.40 -17.83
N VAL A 439 -5.28 -31.43 -16.49
CA VAL A 439 -4.87 -32.59 -15.70
C VAL A 439 -5.87 -33.77 -15.76
N THR A 440 -7.03 -33.59 -16.41
CA THR A 440 -7.99 -34.68 -16.64
C THR A 440 -7.96 -35.24 -18.06
N LYS A 441 -7.20 -34.62 -18.98
CA LYS A 441 -7.21 -34.95 -20.41
C LYS A 441 -6.49 -36.27 -20.77
N ASP A 442 -5.47 -36.66 -20.00
CA ASP A 442 -4.62 -37.83 -20.30
C ASP A 442 -4.88 -38.98 -19.30
N ALA A 443 -4.93 -40.22 -19.82
CA ALA A 443 -4.99 -41.44 -19.02
C ALA A 443 -3.82 -41.59 -18.03
N ARG A 444 -2.65 -41.02 -18.35
CA ARG A 444 -1.49 -40.96 -17.44
C ARG A 444 -1.79 -40.08 -16.22
N PHE A 445 -2.38 -38.91 -16.42
CA PHE A 445 -2.76 -38.02 -15.32
C PHE A 445 -3.89 -38.61 -14.49
N GLN A 446 -4.88 -39.25 -15.14
CA GLN A 446 -5.96 -39.94 -14.44
C GLN A 446 -5.45 -41.05 -13.53
N ARG A 447 -4.50 -41.88 -13.99
CA ARG A 447 -3.86 -42.91 -13.16
C ARG A 447 -3.08 -42.35 -11.97
N LYS A 448 -2.47 -41.17 -12.13
CA LYS A 448 -1.63 -40.53 -11.10
C LYS A 448 -2.44 -39.77 -10.05
N TYR A 449 -3.39 -38.96 -10.50
CA TYR A 449 -4.09 -37.97 -9.67
C TYR A 449 -5.53 -38.33 -9.37
N GLY A 450 -6.20 -39.09 -10.25
CA GLY A 450 -7.61 -39.46 -10.11
C GLY A 450 -8.58 -38.28 -10.10
N LEU A 451 -8.18 -37.12 -10.65
CA LEU A 451 -8.98 -35.90 -10.57
C LEU A 451 -10.19 -35.96 -11.49
N GLN A 452 -11.37 -35.72 -10.91
CA GLN A 452 -12.61 -35.48 -11.63
C GLN A 452 -12.98 -34.00 -11.56
N VAL A 453 -13.54 -33.45 -12.64
CA VAL A 453 -14.00 -32.06 -12.71
C VAL A 453 -15.46 -32.07 -13.15
N GLU A 454 -16.33 -31.46 -12.34
CA GLU A 454 -17.76 -31.35 -12.62
C GLU A 454 -18.00 -30.51 -13.89
N ALA A 455 -18.96 -30.95 -14.71
CA ALA A 455 -19.33 -30.24 -15.93
C ALA A 455 -19.83 -28.81 -15.61
N GLY A 456 -19.41 -27.82 -16.40
CA GLY A 456 -19.77 -26.41 -16.21
C GLY A 456 -18.96 -25.67 -15.13
N LEU A 457 -18.22 -26.36 -14.26
CA LEU A 457 -17.31 -25.71 -13.32
C LEU A 457 -16.19 -24.91 -14.01
N PRO A 458 -15.50 -25.42 -15.06
CA PRO A 458 -14.43 -24.67 -15.72
C PRO A 458 -14.91 -23.34 -16.30
N ASP A 459 -16.08 -23.34 -16.93
CA ASP A 459 -16.73 -22.13 -17.45
C ASP A 459 -17.05 -21.15 -16.33
N LEU A 460 -17.65 -21.63 -15.24
CA LEU A 460 -17.96 -20.81 -14.07
C LEU A 460 -16.70 -20.16 -13.47
N ILE A 461 -15.60 -20.91 -13.32
CA ILE A 461 -14.32 -20.37 -12.82
C ILE A 461 -13.79 -19.30 -13.79
N ALA A 462 -13.81 -19.58 -15.08
CA ALA A 462 -13.31 -18.65 -16.10
C ALA A 462 -14.08 -17.34 -16.12
N ASP A 463 -15.41 -17.41 -16.11
CA ASP A 463 -16.26 -16.22 -16.14
C ASP A 463 -16.06 -15.38 -14.87
N ASN A 464 -16.05 -16.00 -13.68
CA ASN A 464 -15.83 -15.29 -12.41
C ASN A 464 -14.43 -14.63 -12.30
N LEU A 465 -13.38 -15.30 -12.77
CA LEU A 465 -12.01 -14.75 -12.68
C LEU A 465 -11.76 -13.60 -13.67
N LEU A 466 -12.53 -13.55 -14.76
CA LEU A 466 -12.39 -12.55 -15.82
C LEU A 466 -13.31 -11.35 -15.65
N GLU A 467 -14.21 -11.35 -14.66
CA GLU A 467 -15.05 -10.20 -14.30
C GLU A 467 -14.22 -8.95 -13.95
N ASP A 468 -13.06 -9.14 -13.30
CA ASP A 468 -12.17 -8.05 -12.90
C ASP A 468 -11.03 -7.84 -13.91
N ALA A 469 -11.09 -6.69 -14.61
CA ALA A 469 -10.10 -6.26 -15.59
C ALA A 469 -8.69 -6.03 -14.99
N ASP A 470 -8.56 -5.90 -13.67
CA ASP A 470 -7.29 -5.63 -12.97
C ASP A 470 -6.75 -6.83 -12.15
N ALA A 471 -7.56 -7.86 -11.89
CA ALA A 471 -7.16 -9.07 -11.15
C ALA A 471 -5.94 -9.85 -11.68
N ALA A 472 -5.10 -10.40 -10.79
CA ALA A 472 -4.02 -11.29 -11.19
C ALA A 472 -4.54 -12.70 -11.54
N VAL A 473 -5.18 -12.87 -12.71
CA VAL A 473 -5.92 -14.09 -13.10
C VAL A 473 -5.12 -15.38 -12.92
N ALA A 474 -3.90 -15.45 -13.46
CA ALA A 474 -3.11 -16.68 -13.39
C ALA A 474 -2.69 -17.05 -11.94
N PRO A 475 -2.15 -16.13 -11.11
CA PRO A 475 -1.85 -16.40 -9.71
C PRO A 475 -3.09 -16.76 -8.89
N THR A 476 -4.20 -16.05 -9.11
CA THR A 476 -5.48 -16.33 -8.45
C THR A 476 -6.01 -17.73 -8.80
N LEU A 477 -5.97 -18.10 -10.08
CA LEU A 477 -6.34 -19.43 -10.54
C LEU A 477 -5.46 -20.51 -9.89
N GLN A 478 -4.15 -20.28 -9.81
CA GLN A 478 -3.23 -21.25 -9.24
C GLN A 478 -3.47 -21.48 -7.73
N VAL A 479 -3.70 -20.41 -6.98
CA VAL A 479 -4.10 -20.50 -5.56
C VAL A 479 -5.43 -21.24 -5.41
N LEU A 480 -6.41 -20.91 -6.25
CA LEU A 480 -7.72 -21.56 -6.24
C LEU A 480 -7.60 -23.06 -6.49
N LEU A 481 -6.92 -23.47 -7.57
CA LEU A 481 -6.76 -24.87 -7.94
C LEU A 481 -5.98 -25.67 -6.90
N THR A 482 -4.94 -25.08 -6.29
CA THR A 482 -4.23 -25.74 -5.19
C THR A 482 -5.11 -25.90 -3.94
N LYS A 483 -5.92 -24.91 -3.58
CA LYS A 483 -6.87 -25.02 -2.45
C LYS A 483 -7.93 -26.07 -2.72
N MET A 484 -8.55 -26.04 -3.90
CA MET A 484 -9.54 -27.03 -4.32
C MET A 484 -8.95 -28.44 -4.33
N TRP A 485 -7.71 -28.62 -4.80
CA TRP A 485 -7.01 -29.90 -4.76
C TRP A 485 -6.83 -30.43 -3.35
N ARG A 486 -6.34 -29.59 -2.44
CA ARG A 486 -6.06 -29.98 -1.05
C ARG A 486 -7.36 -30.39 -0.35
N GLU A 487 -8.43 -29.61 -0.52
CA GLU A 487 -9.75 -29.91 0.07
C GLU A 487 -10.41 -31.14 -0.58
N ALA A 488 -10.35 -31.27 -1.91
CA ALA A 488 -10.88 -32.44 -2.61
C ALA A 488 -10.18 -33.74 -2.18
N LYS A 489 -8.87 -33.71 -1.96
CA LYS A 489 -8.10 -34.86 -1.43
C LYS A 489 -8.47 -35.21 0.00
N THR A 490 -8.76 -34.22 0.85
CA THR A 490 -9.24 -34.44 2.22
C THR A 490 -10.61 -35.13 2.22
N ARG A 491 -11.50 -34.76 1.28
CA ARG A 491 -12.85 -35.36 1.16
C ARG A 491 -12.83 -36.75 0.52
N SER A 492 -11.99 -36.94 -0.50
CA SER A 492 -11.86 -38.19 -1.24
C SER A 492 -10.41 -38.37 -1.68
N HIS A 493 -9.69 -39.27 -0.99
CA HIS A 493 -8.27 -39.48 -1.25
C HIS A 493 -8.02 -40.03 -2.66
N ASP A 494 -8.79 -41.02 -3.11
CA ASP A 494 -8.51 -41.74 -4.36
C ASP A 494 -9.18 -41.14 -5.59
N GLN A 495 -10.28 -40.41 -5.40
CA GLN A 495 -11.01 -39.71 -6.46
C GLN A 495 -11.34 -38.27 -6.03
N PRO A 496 -10.33 -37.39 -5.93
CA PRO A 496 -10.58 -35.98 -5.66
C PRO A 496 -11.47 -35.41 -6.76
N THR A 497 -12.50 -34.66 -6.38
CA THR A 497 -13.47 -34.08 -7.32
C THR A 497 -13.55 -32.58 -7.15
N PHE A 498 -13.36 -31.84 -8.24
CA PHE A 498 -13.65 -30.41 -8.31
C PHE A 498 -15.12 -30.22 -8.64
N SER A 499 -15.90 -29.83 -7.64
CA SER A 499 -17.34 -29.57 -7.79
C SER A 499 -17.66 -28.09 -7.71
N ILE A 500 -18.82 -27.71 -8.26
CA ILE A 500 -19.37 -26.35 -8.14
C ILE A 500 -19.61 -26.01 -6.67
N ALA A 501 -20.07 -26.98 -5.86
CA ALA A 501 -20.25 -26.79 -4.43
C ALA A 501 -18.93 -26.45 -3.71
N LEU A 502 -17.85 -27.20 -4.01
CA LEU A 502 -16.52 -26.92 -3.47
C LEU A 502 -16.02 -25.54 -3.90
N TYR A 503 -16.19 -25.19 -5.18
CA TYR A 503 -15.81 -23.87 -5.68
C TYR A 503 -16.58 -22.73 -4.99
N GLN A 504 -17.89 -22.88 -4.80
CA GLN A 504 -18.71 -21.89 -4.09
C GLN A 504 -18.30 -21.74 -2.63
N GLU A 505 -17.93 -22.83 -1.96
CA GLU A 505 -17.37 -22.80 -0.61
C GLU A 505 -16.05 -22.04 -0.56
N MET A 506 -15.14 -22.32 -1.50
CA MET A 506 -13.89 -21.55 -1.64
C MET A 506 -14.17 -20.07 -1.91
N LYS A 507 -15.13 -19.74 -2.79
CA LYS A 507 -15.55 -18.37 -3.11
C LYS A 507 -16.07 -17.63 -1.87
N ARG A 508 -16.87 -18.28 -1.02
CA ARG A 508 -17.35 -17.69 0.26
C ARG A 508 -16.20 -17.43 1.23
N ASN A 509 -15.20 -18.29 1.24
CA ASN A 509 -14.02 -18.14 2.10
C ASN A 509 -13.03 -17.11 1.56
N GLY A 510 -13.18 -16.65 0.32
CA GLY A 510 -12.29 -15.69 -0.34
C GLY A 510 -11.32 -16.37 -1.30
N ILE A 511 -11.42 -16.01 -2.58
CA ILE A 511 -10.59 -16.55 -3.68
C ILE A 511 -9.58 -15.54 -4.20
N LEU A 512 -9.69 -14.26 -3.84
CA LEU A 512 -8.79 -13.23 -4.33
C LEU A 512 -7.43 -13.34 -3.64
N LEU A 513 -6.39 -12.82 -4.30
CA LEU A 513 -5.04 -12.84 -3.75
C LEU A 513 -4.92 -12.02 -2.45
N ASN A 514 -5.78 -11.00 -2.28
CA ASN A 514 -5.91 -10.27 -1.02
C ASN A 514 -6.45 -11.16 0.12
N ASP A 515 -7.52 -11.92 -0.14
CA ASP A 515 -8.09 -12.85 0.84
C ASP A 515 -7.08 -13.94 1.23
N PHE A 516 -6.25 -14.37 0.28
CA PHE A 516 -5.14 -15.27 0.55
C PHE A 516 -4.15 -14.68 1.56
N LEU A 517 -3.68 -13.45 1.34
CA LEU A 517 -2.77 -12.78 2.28
C LEU A 517 -3.44 -12.63 3.67
N GLU A 518 -4.71 -12.22 3.72
CA GLU A 518 -5.50 -12.13 4.97
C GLU A 518 -5.54 -13.46 5.72
N GLN A 519 -5.87 -14.56 5.03
CA GLN A 519 -5.97 -15.88 5.63
C GLN A 519 -4.62 -16.39 6.16
N GLN A 520 -3.54 -16.20 5.39
CA GLN A 520 -2.21 -16.64 5.84
C GLN A 520 -1.75 -15.82 7.05
N MET A 521 -2.01 -14.52 7.07
CA MET A 521 -1.73 -13.67 8.23
C MET A 521 -2.57 -14.07 9.45
N ALA A 522 -3.84 -14.43 9.26
CA ALA A 522 -4.70 -14.92 10.34
C ALA A 522 -4.24 -16.28 10.89
N GLN A 523 -3.78 -17.19 10.02
CA GLN A 523 -3.22 -18.47 10.43
C GLN A 523 -1.91 -18.28 11.21
N LEU A 524 -1.04 -17.35 10.76
CA LEU A 524 0.15 -16.96 11.51
C LEU A 524 -0.21 -16.35 12.86
N GLN A 525 -1.27 -15.53 12.94
CA GLN A 525 -1.72 -14.95 14.20
C GLN A 525 -2.20 -16.03 15.20
N GLN A 526 -2.84 -17.10 14.73
CA GLN A 526 -3.21 -18.22 15.59
C GLN A 526 -1.98 -18.99 16.11
N GLN A 527 -0.93 -19.13 15.30
CA GLN A 527 0.30 -19.84 15.67
C GLN A 527 1.23 -18.99 16.55
N GLN A 528 1.38 -17.70 16.22
CA GLN A 528 2.34 -16.76 16.82
C GLN A 528 1.72 -15.35 16.94
N PRO A 529 0.79 -15.12 17.89
CA PRO A 529 0.03 -13.87 17.99
C PRO A 529 0.90 -12.62 18.10
N GLY A 530 1.92 -12.66 18.96
CA GLY A 530 2.78 -11.51 19.23
C GLY A 530 3.57 -11.00 18.02
N LEU A 531 3.84 -11.84 17.02
CA LEU A 531 4.58 -11.43 15.81
C LEU A 531 3.69 -10.71 14.78
N VAL A 532 2.40 -11.04 14.77
CA VAL A 532 1.41 -10.37 13.92
C VAL A 532 0.91 -9.09 14.60
N GLU A 533 0.58 -9.15 15.89
CA GLU A 533 0.05 -8.02 16.66
C GLU A 533 1.07 -6.88 16.81
N SER A 534 2.35 -7.19 16.98
CA SER A 534 3.42 -6.17 16.99
C SER A 534 3.60 -5.51 15.62
N GLY A 535 3.21 -6.18 14.53
CA GLY A 535 3.44 -5.76 13.16
C GLY A 535 4.73 -6.30 12.53
N LEU A 536 5.51 -7.13 13.25
CA LEU A 536 6.80 -7.65 12.77
C LEU A 536 6.65 -8.49 11.49
N ALA A 537 5.68 -9.41 11.46
CA ALA A 537 5.44 -10.27 10.30
C ALA A 537 5.17 -9.45 9.03
N LEU A 538 4.37 -8.38 9.16
CA LEU A 538 4.06 -7.48 8.05
C LEU A 538 5.25 -6.59 7.66
N ASP A 539 6.06 -6.16 8.64
CA ASP A 539 7.29 -5.40 8.37
C ASP A 539 8.31 -6.25 7.59
N LEU A 540 8.47 -7.52 7.98
CA LEU A 540 9.33 -8.48 7.27
C LEU A 540 8.86 -8.75 5.84
N LEU A 541 7.55 -8.97 5.63
CA LEU A 541 7.00 -9.12 4.28
C LEU A 541 7.21 -7.85 3.44
N ASN A 542 7.00 -6.67 4.03
CA ASN A 542 7.23 -5.39 3.36
C ASN A 542 8.71 -5.17 3.02
N PHE A 543 9.64 -5.66 3.85
CA PHE A 543 11.09 -5.63 3.54
C PHE A 543 11.44 -6.44 2.28
N HIS A 544 10.67 -7.46 1.95
CA HIS A 544 10.77 -8.21 0.69
C HIS A 544 10.04 -7.53 -0.49
N THR A 545 9.72 -6.24 -0.38
CA THR A 545 9.14 -5.45 -1.49
C THR A 545 10.06 -4.33 -1.93
N THR A 546 9.85 -3.85 -3.15
CA THR A 546 10.43 -2.61 -3.69
C THR A 546 9.44 -1.44 -3.56
N PRO A 547 9.90 -0.18 -3.64
CA PRO A 547 9.03 0.99 -3.70
C PRO A 547 7.99 0.93 -4.83
N LEU A 548 8.33 0.24 -5.92
CA LEU A 548 7.51 0.07 -7.13
C LEU A 548 6.46 -1.05 -7.00
N GLY A 549 6.30 -1.66 -5.81
CA GLY A 549 5.32 -2.72 -5.60
C GLY A 549 5.70 -4.05 -6.25
N THR A 550 7.00 -4.36 -6.25
CA THR A 550 7.53 -5.63 -6.77
C THR A 550 8.20 -6.43 -5.65
N ALA A 551 8.24 -7.75 -5.77
CA ALA A 551 8.96 -8.61 -4.83
C ALA A 551 10.47 -8.44 -5.00
N ARG A 552 11.19 -8.48 -3.89
CA ARG A 552 12.65 -8.35 -3.83
C ARG A 552 13.23 -9.53 -3.06
N GLU A 553 14.28 -10.10 -3.61
CA GLU A 553 15.09 -11.12 -2.94
C GLU A 553 15.95 -10.47 -1.83
N ARG A 554 16.03 -11.15 -0.68
CA ARG A 554 16.79 -10.73 0.50
C ARG A 554 17.69 -11.87 0.96
N THR A 555 18.96 -11.59 1.09
CA THR A 555 19.93 -12.54 1.63
C THR A 555 19.75 -12.71 3.14
N GLN A 556 20.15 -13.86 3.67
CA GLN A 556 20.14 -14.10 5.11
C GLN A 556 21.00 -13.08 5.88
N VAL A 557 22.09 -12.58 5.25
CA VAL A 557 22.94 -11.52 5.81
C VAL A 557 22.21 -10.18 5.89
N GLU A 558 21.48 -9.79 4.84
CA GLU A 558 20.64 -8.59 4.87
C GLU A 558 19.56 -8.69 5.96
N LEU A 559 18.91 -9.85 6.08
CA LEU A 559 17.90 -10.10 7.12
C LEU A 559 18.49 -10.00 8.52
N ALA A 560 19.63 -10.65 8.77
CA ALA A 560 20.32 -10.60 10.06
C ALA A 560 20.82 -9.20 10.41
N THR A 561 21.18 -8.39 9.40
CA THR A 561 21.62 -7.01 9.61
C THR A 561 20.43 -6.08 9.88
N GLU A 562 19.39 -6.14 9.04
CA GLU A 562 18.22 -5.26 9.13
C GLU A 562 17.40 -5.53 10.42
N TYR A 563 17.37 -6.79 10.87
CA TYR A 563 16.63 -7.23 12.06
C TYR A 563 17.56 -7.74 13.18
N ALA A 564 18.77 -7.17 13.31
CA ALA A 564 19.79 -7.63 14.27
C ALA A 564 19.29 -7.80 15.71
N HIS A 565 18.39 -6.93 16.17
CA HIS A 565 17.79 -6.96 17.51
C HIS A 565 16.77 -8.10 17.72
N LEU A 566 16.42 -8.85 16.68
CA LEU A 566 15.44 -9.95 16.67
C LEU A 566 16.05 -11.26 16.14
N ALA A 567 17.37 -11.42 16.27
CA ALA A 567 18.12 -12.57 15.72
C ALA A 567 17.56 -13.94 16.16
N ASP A 568 17.01 -14.05 17.37
CA ASP A 568 16.46 -15.30 17.91
C ASP A 568 15.07 -15.66 17.35
N VAL A 569 14.30 -14.66 16.90
CA VAL A 569 12.90 -14.82 16.47
C VAL A 569 12.80 -14.91 14.94
N LEU A 570 13.69 -14.19 14.23
CA LEU A 570 13.62 -14.02 12.79
C LEU A 570 13.66 -15.34 12.00
N PRO A 571 14.52 -16.33 12.32
CA PRO A 571 14.55 -17.60 11.57
C PRO A 571 13.23 -18.36 11.66
N ALA A 572 12.64 -18.46 12.86
CA ALA A 572 11.37 -19.15 13.07
C ALA A 572 10.21 -18.46 12.35
N LEU A 573 10.19 -17.12 12.34
CA LEU A 573 9.20 -16.34 11.59
C LEU A 573 9.36 -16.53 10.08
N ALA A 574 10.59 -16.50 9.57
CA ALA A 574 10.86 -16.71 8.15
C ALA A 574 10.39 -18.11 7.70
N THR A 575 10.68 -19.16 8.47
CA THR A 575 10.18 -20.51 8.20
C THR A 575 8.65 -20.57 8.24
N ALA A 576 8.00 -19.99 9.25
CA ALA A 576 6.54 -19.97 9.33
C ALA A 576 5.90 -19.26 8.12
N LEU A 577 6.47 -18.15 7.65
CA LEU A 577 6.02 -17.46 6.44
C LEU A 577 6.27 -18.29 5.15
N GLN A 578 7.29 -19.14 5.12
CA GLN A 578 7.51 -20.10 4.03
C GLN A 578 6.49 -21.23 4.04
N ASP A 579 6.20 -21.80 5.22
CA ASP A 579 5.17 -22.84 5.40
C ASP A 579 3.77 -22.33 5.02
N LEU A 580 3.53 -21.03 5.19
CA LEU A 580 2.32 -20.32 4.78
C LEU A 580 2.38 -19.78 3.33
N TYR A 581 3.39 -20.17 2.55
CA TYR A 581 3.55 -19.77 1.13
C TYR A 581 3.55 -18.25 0.90
N LEU A 582 3.97 -17.46 1.88
CA LEU A 582 4.16 -16.01 1.75
C LEU A 582 5.60 -15.68 1.35
N LEU A 583 6.56 -16.48 1.83
CA LEU A 583 7.95 -16.44 1.41
C LEU A 583 8.33 -17.74 0.70
N THR A 584 9.35 -17.69 -0.15
CA THR A 584 10.02 -18.84 -0.74
C THR A 584 11.51 -18.71 -0.50
N ASP A 585 12.16 -19.85 -0.24
CA ASP A 585 13.61 -19.96 -0.29
C ASP A 585 14.05 -20.00 -1.77
N VAL A 586 14.98 -19.11 -2.15
CA VAL A 586 15.52 -19.02 -3.52
C VAL A 586 16.79 -19.89 -3.64
N ALA A 587 17.45 -20.20 -2.53
CA ALA A 587 18.69 -20.97 -2.49
C ALA A 587 18.47 -22.45 -2.83
N ALA A 588 17.28 -23.00 -2.56
CA ALA A 588 16.91 -24.35 -2.97
C ALA A 588 17.00 -24.58 -4.49
N LEU A 589 16.97 -23.51 -5.29
CA LEU A 589 17.11 -23.54 -6.76
C LEU A 589 18.52 -23.17 -7.25
N ARG A 590 19.40 -22.69 -6.35
CA ARG A 590 20.75 -22.17 -6.64
C ARG A 590 21.71 -22.49 -5.47
N PRO A 591 22.17 -23.74 -5.34
CA PRO A 591 22.99 -24.17 -4.20
C PRO A 591 24.34 -23.41 -4.08
N ASP A 592 24.79 -22.76 -5.15
CA ASP A 592 26.06 -22.00 -5.19
C ASP A 592 25.94 -20.56 -4.64
N GLN A 593 24.74 -20.14 -4.20
CA GLN A 593 24.48 -18.80 -3.69
C GLN A 593 24.18 -18.80 -2.20
N ALA A 594 24.46 -17.66 -1.55
CA ALA A 594 24.11 -17.46 -0.15
C ALA A 594 22.59 -17.62 0.05
N PRO A 595 22.13 -18.27 1.13
CA PRO A 595 20.73 -18.48 1.40
C PRO A 595 19.94 -17.17 1.37
N SER A 596 18.85 -17.15 0.62
CA SER A 596 18.05 -15.95 0.39
C SER A 596 16.55 -16.28 0.29
N THR A 597 15.72 -15.31 0.67
CA THR A 597 14.26 -15.43 0.63
C THR A 597 13.65 -14.33 -0.23
N ARG A 598 12.48 -14.63 -0.78
CA ARG A 598 11.65 -13.68 -1.55
C ARG A 598 10.19 -13.91 -1.21
N LEU A 599 9.32 -12.92 -1.44
CA LEU A 599 7.88 -13.19 -1.54
C LEU A 599 7.64 -14.33 -2.53
N ALA A 600 6.76 -15.26 -2.16
CA ALA A 600 6.47 -16.45 -2.97
C ALA A 600 6.01 -16.08 -4.40
N HIS A 601 5.36 -14.93 -4.55
CA HIS A 601 4.98 -14.41 -5.85
C HIS A 601 4.95 -12.88 -5.88
N ASP A 602 5.26 -12.31 -7.05
CA ASP A 602 5.39 -10.86 -7.21
C ASP A 602 4.08 -10.08 -7.04
N ALA A 603 2.95 -10.70 -7.41
CA ALA A 603 1.62 -10.13 -7.22
C ALA A 603 1.23 -9.90 -5.74
N LEU A 604 1.96 -10.47 -4.77
CA LEU A 604 1.78 -10.17 -3.34
C LEU A 604 2.36 -8.83 -2.94
N ALA A 605 3.41 -8.36 -3.64
CA ALA A 605 4.12 -7.14 -3.27
C ALA A 605 3.23 -5.88 -3.17
N PRO A 606 2.34 -5.55 -4.13
CA PRO A 606 1.47 -4.38 -3.98
C PRO A 606 0.48 -4.53 -2.82
N LEU A 607 -0.02 -5.75 -2.55
CA LEU A 607 -0.96 -6.03 -1.46
C LEU A 607 -0.28 -5.86 -0.09
N VAL A 608 0.92 -6.41 0.06
CA VAL A 608 1.73 -6.28 1.28
C VAL A 608 2.04 -4.81 1.55
N ARG A 609 2.37 -4.02 0.52
CA ARG A 609 2.66 -2.58 0.68
C ARG A 609 1.44 -1.77 1.07
N ASP A 610 0.31 -1.97 0.40
CA ASP A 610 -0.94 -1.27 0.75
C ASP A 610 -1.33 -1.59 2.20
N ARG A 611 -1.23 -2.87 2.58
CA ARG A 611 -1.50 -3.29 3.95
C ARG A 611 -0.52 -2.71 4.96
N PHE A 612 0.78 -2.71 4.67
CA PHE A 612 1.80 -2.11 5.52
C PHE A 612 1.51 -0.61 5.73
N ALA A 613 1.16 0.10 4.67
CA ALA A 613 0.84 1.52 4.72
C ALA A 613 -0.41 1.83 5.56
N ARG A 614 -1.44 0.96 5.52
CA ARG A 614 -2.70 1.14 6.25
C ARG A 614 -2.74 0.50 7.65
N SER A 615 -1.83 -0.40 7.96
CA SER A 615 -1.80 -1.15 9.23
C SER A 615 -1.75 -0.22 10.44
N THR A 616 -2.54 -0.53 11.47
CA THR A 616 -2.53 0.18 12.76
C THR A 616 -1.71 -0.54 13.83
N ALA A 617 -0.98 -1.60 13.48
CA ALA A 617 -0.12 -2.31 14.43
C ALA A 617 1.00 -1.39 14.98
N PRO A 618 1.45 -1.60 16.24
CA PRO A 618 2.43 -0.73 16.91
C PRO A 618 3.70 -0.50 16.09
N GLY A 619 4.23 -1.54 15.43
CA GLY A 619 5.43 -1.42 14.60
C GLY A 619 5.24 -0.50 13.39
N GLN A 620 4.13 -0.62 12.64
CA GLN A 620 3.87 0.27 11.51
C GLN A 620 3.58 1.71 11.95
N GLN A 621 2.96 1.90 13.12
CA GLN A 621 2.80 3.23 13.72
C GLN A 621 4.16 3.85 14.07
N ALA A 622 5.05 3.09 14.72
CA ALA A 622 6.40 3.53 15.04
C ALA A 622 7.22 3.87 13.78
N ARG A 623 7.20 3.01 12.74
CA ARG A 623 7.85 3.26 11.44
C ARG A 623 7.40 4.57 10.81
N ARG A 624 6.09 4.84 10.78
CA ARG A 624 5.55 6.10 10.21
C ARG A 624 5.99 7.33 11.00
N ILE A 625 6.00 7.27 12.34
CA ILE A 625 6.46 8.39 13.19
C ILE A 625 7.93 8.70 12.92
N LEU A 626 8.78 7.65 12.86
CA LEU A 626 10.20 7.78 12.58
C LEU A 626 10.47 8.30 11.15
N GLU A 627 9.82 7.72 10.13
CA GLU A 627 9.98 8.12 8.73
C GLU A 627 9.53 9.56 8.48
N ASN A 628 8.47 10.03 9.17
CA ASN A 628 8.00 11.42 9.08
C ASN A 628 9.00 12.45 9.67
N ARG A 629 9.94 12.01 10.51
CA ARG A 629 10.99 12.85 11.11
C ARG A 629 12.37 12.64 10.47
N ASP A 630 12.50 11.61 9.63
CA ASP A 630 13.77 11.21 9.01
C ASP A 630 14.41 12.36 8.22
N ALA A 631 13.63 13.10 7.42
CA ALA A 631 14.15 14.21 6.60
C ALA A 631 14.81 15.34 7.43
N GLU A 632 14.37 15.54 8.67
CA GLU A 632 14.86 16.61 9.57
C GLU A 632 16.09 16.18 10.39
N TRP A 633 16.33 14.87 10.48
CA TRP A 633 17.42 14.27 11.26
C TRP A 633 18.50 13.57 10.41
N ARG A 634 18.25 13.36 9.12
CA ARG A 634 19.16 12.68 8.19
C ARG A 634 20.49 13.41 8.04
N ASP A 635 21.56 12.67 7.77
CA ASP A 635 22.90 13.17 7.44
C ASP A 635 23.51 14.04 8.56
N GLY A 636 23.31 13.66 9.81
CA GLY A 636 23.90 14.38 10.94
C GLY A 636 23.06 15.55 11.46
N LYS A 637 21.99 15.95 10.77
CA LYS A 637 21.14 17.10 11.17
C LYS A 637 20.42 16.87 12.50
N THR A 638 20.01 17.96 13.13
CA THR A 638 19.18 17.98 14.34
C THR A 638 17.89 18.73 14.07
N GLY A 639 16.77 18.04 14.25
CA GLY A 639 15.43 18.58 14.03
C GLY A 639 14.58 18.63 15.31
N PRO A 640 13.28 18.89 15.17
CA PRO A 640 12.30 18.73 16.23
C PRO A 640 12.36 17.31 16.85
N VAL A 641 12.30 17.24 18.18
CA VAL A 641 12.24 15.97 18.93
C VAL A 641 10.80 15.43 18.99
N LEU A 642 10.66 14.14 19.30
CA LEU A 642 9.35 13.54 19.53
C LEU A 642 8.73 14.06 20.83
N ASP A 643 7.41 14.25 20.82
CA ASP A 643 6.68 14.51 22.05
C ASP A 643 6.57 13.25 22.93
N LYS A 644 6.02 13.38 24.13
CA LYS A 644 5.91 12.26 25.08
C LYS A 644 5.03 11.12 24.53
N THR A 645 3.98 11.43 23.79
CA THR A 645 3.02 10.45 23.28
C THR A 645 3.65 9.65 22.14
N ASP A 646 4.29 10.34 21.21
CA ASP A 646 4.99 9.73 20.09
C ASP A 646 6.21 8.92 20.56
N LEU A 647 6.94 9.39 21.56
CA LEU A 647 8.07 8.65 22.14
C LEU A 647 7.64 7.32 22.77
N ILE A 648 6.47 7.29 23.43
CA ILE A 648 5.89 6.05 23.99
C ILE A 648 5.45 5.12 22.85
N ARG A 649 4.69 5.63 21.87
CA ARG A 649 4.23 4.85 20.71
C ARG A 649 5.38 4.23 19.93
N VAL A 650 6.46 4.99 19.71
CA VAL A 650 7.66 4.45 19.05
C VAL A 650 8.27 3.37 19.92
N GLY A 651 8.47 3.60 21.22
CA GLY A 651 9.03 2.62 22.15
C GLY A 651 8.26 1.29 22.18
N ASP A 652 6.93 1.35 22.29
CA ASP A 652 6.06 0.17 22.30
C ASP A 652 6.06 -0.56 20.94
N GLY A 653 6.29 0.18 19.85
CA GLY A 653 6.32 -0.37 18.50
C GLY A 653 7.65 -0.97 18.04
N LEU A 654 8.79 -0.64 18.68
CA LEU A 654 10.12 -1.10 18.24
C LEU A 654 10.22 -2.62 18.03
N PRO A 655 9.68 -3.51 18.90
CA PRO A 655 9.75 -4.96 18.68
C PRO A 655 9.07 -5.43 17.39
N GLY A 656 8.18 -4.61 16.81
CA GLY A 656 7.45 -4.87 15.58
C GLY A 656 8.10 -4.30 14.32
N THR A 657 9.35 -3.85 14.38
CA THR A 657 10.03 -3.11 13.30
C THR A 657 11.42 -3.64 13.02
N ARG A 658 12.02 -3.24 11.89
CA ARG A 658 13.48 -3.33 11.67
C ARG A 658 14.29 -2.59 12.74
N ALA A 659 15.58 -2.91 12.83
CA ALA A 659 16.51 -2.19 13.69
C ALA A 659 16.52 -0.68 13.39
N LEU A 660 16.74 0.12 14.44
CA LEU A 660 16.87 1.56 14.34
C LEU A 660 18.09 1.95 13.53
N ARG A 661 17.93 2.91 12.62
CA ARG A 661 19.04 3.58 11.95
C ARG A 661 19.76 4.51 12.92
N PRO A 662 21.05 4.82 12.66
CA PRO A 662 21.81 5.73 13.50
C PRO A 662 21.12 7.08 13.74
N ASP A 663 20.49 7.66 12.71
CA ASP A 663 19.77 8.93 12.83
C ASP A 663 18.49 8.82 13.66
N GLU A 664 17.75 7.70 13.53
CA GLU A 664 16.57 7.40 14.34
C GLU A 664 16.96 7.23 15.83
N GLU A 665 18.10 6.60 16.11
CA GLU A 665 18.63 6.44 17.46
C GLU A 665 19.04 7.79 18.08
N ARG A 666 19.66 8.70 17.29
CA ARG A 666 19.96 10.07 17.73
C ARG A 666 18.70 10.84 18.07
N LEU A 667 17.66 10.76 17.24
CA LEU A 667 16.35 11.37 17.49
C LEU A 667 15.75 10.87 18.82
N LEU A 668 15.74 9.56 19.06
CA LEU A 668 15.17 8.98 20.29
C LEU A 668 15.96 9.39 21.54
N THR A 669 17.29 9.44 21.43
CA THR A 669 18.16 9.88 22.53
C THR A 669 17.90 11.34 22.88
N ALA A 670 17.82 12.22 21.87
CA ALA A 670 17.50 13.63 22.06
C ALA A 670 16.08 13.84 22.64
N SER A 671 15.10 13.07 22.16
CA SER A 671 13.72 13.13 22.65
C SER A 671 13.60 12.72 24.12
N ARG A 672 14.32 11.66 24.53
CA ARG A 672 14.42 11.23 25.94
C ARG A 672 15.06 12.31 26.82
N ALA A 673 16.15 12.92 26.37
CA ALA A 673 16.83 13.99 27.09
C ALA A 673 15.94 15.24 27.26
N HIS A 674 15.21 15.62 26.21
CA HIS A 674 14.27 16.74 26.25
C HIS A 674 13.14 16.54 27.28
N GLY A 675 12.58 15.32 27.34
CA GLY A 675 11.54 14.97 28.31
C GLY A 675 12.00 15.07 29.78
N VAL A 676 13.26 14.74 30.07
CA VAL A 676 13.85 14.89 31.42
C VAL A 676 14.06 16.36 31.78
N ALA A 677 14.52 17.19 30.83
CA ALA A 677 14.74 18.62 31.05
C ALA A 677 13.43 19.37 31.36
N GLN A 678 12.34 19.08 30.64
CA GLN A 678 11.03 19.70 30.90
C GLN A 678 10.47 19.38 32.29
N ARG A 679 10.69 18.16 32.81
CA ARG A 679 10.24 17.79 34.17
C ARG A 679 10.95 18.63 35.24
N ARG A 680 12.26 18.86 35.10
CA ARG A 680 13.03 19.71 36.03
C ARG A 680 12.54 21.15 36.03
N ASN A 681 12.28 21.74 34.86
CA ASN A 681 11.80 23.12 34.77
C ASN A 681 10.38 23.31 35.34
N ARG A 682 9.48 22.34 35.16
CA ARG A 682 8.14 22.39 35.77
C ARG A 682 8.19 22.31 37.30
N GLN A 683 9.11 21.54 37.87
CA GLN A 683 9.29 21.48 39.33
C GLN A 683 9.84 22.79 39.90
N LEU A 684 10.79 23.44 39.23
CA LEU A 684 11.35 24.73 39.65
C LEU A 684 10.33 25.88 39.60
N LEU A 685 9.47 25.90 38.57
CA LEU A 685 8.40 26.89 38.44
C LEU A 685 7.33 26.75 39.54
N GLY A 686 6.97 25.52 39.92
CA GLY A 686 6.01 25.27 40.99
C GLY A 686 6.47 25.75 42.38
N VAL A 687 7.76 25.60 42.70
CA VAL A 687 8.34 26.09 43.97
C VAL A 687 8.35 27.62 44.01
N SER A 688 8.68 28.26 42.91
CA SER A 688 8.74 29.73 42.80
C SER A 688 7.36 30.38 43.00
N PHE A 689 6.31 29.78 42.45
CA PHE A 689 4.93 30.27 42.62
C PHE A 689 4.42 30.12 44.07
N GLY A 690 4.80 29.04 44.75
CA GLY A 690 4.45 28.82 46.16
C GLY A 690 5.08 29.84 47.12
N MET A 691 6.33 30.24 46.89
CA MET A 691 7.00 31.26 47.71
C MET A 691 6.37 32.65 47.54
N LEU A 692 5.97 33.03 46.32
CA LEU A 692 5.35 34.32 46.05
C LEU A 692 4.00 34.46 46.78
N LEU A 693 3.20 33.39 46.78
CA LEU A 693 1.89 33.38 47.46
C LEU A 693 2.04 33.50 48.98
N ALA A 694 3.03 32.82 49.57
CA ALA A 694 3.31 32.90 51.01
C ALA A 694 3.79 34.30 51.44
N LEU A 695 4.61 34.96 50.62
CA LEU A 695 5.07 36.33 50.88
C LEU A 695 3.90 37.33 50.89
N LEU A 696 2.99 37.23 49.93
CA LEU A 696 1.80 38.09 49.86
C LEU A 696 0.88 37.90 51.06
N LEU A 697 0.69 36.65 51.52
CA LEU A 697 -0.06 36.35 52.74
C LEU A 697 0.56 36.95 54.01
N LEU A 698 1.89 36.92 54.12
CA LEU A 698 2.61 37.52 55.25
C LEU A 698 2.50 39.05 55.26
N ILE A 699 2.59 39.70 54.10
CA ILE A 699 2.41 41.16 53.97
C ILE A 699 0.99 41.56 54.40
N TRP A 700 -0.02 40.80 53.97
CA TRP A 700 -1.41 41.05 54.35
C TRP A 700 -1.66 40.86 55.86
N GLN A 701 -1.09 39.81 56.46
CA GLN A 701 -1.19 39.58 57.91
C GLN A 701 -0.53 40.71 58.71
N PHE A 702 0.62 41.21 58.26
CA PHE A 702 1.32 42.31 58.92
C PHE A 702 0.52 43.62 58.90
N ASP A 703 -0.08 43.99 57.75
CA ASP A 703 -0.92 45.19 57.63
C ASP A 703 -2.15 45.15 58.56
N ALA A 704 -2.81 43.99 58.62
CA ALA A 704 -3.95 43.78 59.52
C ALA A 704 -3.56 43.94 61.01
N LEU A 705 -2.42 43.37 61.42
CA LEU A 705 -1.91 43.49 62.79
C LEU A 705 -1.53 44.93 63.13
N LEU A 706 -0.88 45.65 62.21
CA LEU A 706 -0.49 47.05 62.41
C LEU A 706 -1.70 47.96 62.62
N ASN A 707 -2.77 47.79 61.82
CA ASN A 707 -4.01 48.55 61.98
C ASN A 707 -4.66 48.29 63.35
N VAL A 708 -4.75 47.03 63.79
CA VAL A 708 -5.30 46.68 65.12
C VAL A 708 -4.47 47.28 66.25
N TYR A 709 -3.14 47.27 66.13
CA TYR A 709 -2.24 47.85 67.12
C TYR A 709 -2.46 49.37 67.26
N LEU A 710 -2.43 50.10 66.14
CA LEU A 710 -2.57 51.57 66.12
C LEU A 710 -3.98 52.02 66.56
N HIS A 711 -5.04 51.34 66.12
CA HIS A 711 -6.41 51.64 66.54
C HIS A 711 -6.58 51.51 68.06
N ASN A 712 -6.05 50.41 68.64
CA ASN A 712 -6.10 50.20 70.08
C ASN A 712 -5.26 51.22 70.86
N GLN A 713 -4.13 51.67 70.31
CA GLN A 713 -3.27 52.66 70.96
C GLN A 713 -3.99 54.01 71.07
N VAL A 714 -4.54 54.51 69.96
CA VAL A 714 -5.32 55.78 69.95
C VAL A 714 -6.54 55.67 70.85
N GLY A 715 -7.26 54.55 70.80
CA GLY A 715 -8.43 54.31 71.67
C GLY A 715 -8.12 54.31 73.17
N ARG A 716 -6.91 53.88 73.58
CA ARG A 716 -6.48 53.90 74.99
C ARG A 716 -6.03 55.28 75.46
N GLU A 717 -5.37 56.04 74.59
CA GLU A 717 -4.79 57.34 74.96
C GLU A 717 -5.77 58.50 74.79
N THR A 718 -6.81 58.36 73.96
CA THR A 718 -7.83 59.39 73.79
C THR A 718 -8.68 59.51 75.06
N GLN A 719 -8.68 60.69 75.67
CA GLN A 719 -9.55 61.00 76.79
C GLN A 719 -10.95 61.37 76.27
N VAL A 720 -11.98 60.81 76.88
CA VAL A 720 -13.38 61.02 76.48
C VAL A 720 -14.18 61.39 77.74
N VAL A 721 -15.07 62.37 77.61
CA VAL A 721 -15.91 62.91 78.69
C VAL A 721 -17.38 62.82 78.29
N GLN A 722 -18.28 62.79 79.27
CA GLN A 722 -19.72 62.77 79.02
C GLN A 722 -20.27 64.21 79.05
N SER A 723 -20.94 64.63 77.98
CA SER A 723 -21.64 65.91 77.89
C SER A 723 -22.80 65.79 76.90
N ALA A 724 -23.92 66.45 77.19
CA ALA A 724 -25.14 66.44 76.38
C ALA A 724 -25.63 65.03 75.97
N GLY A 725 -25.45 64.03 76.83
CA GLY A 725 -25.84 62.63 76.54
C GLY A 725 -24.92 61.90 75.54
N LEU A 726 -23.76 62.47 75.19
CA LEU A 726 -22.77 61.89 74.29
C LEU A 726 -21.45 61.66 75.00
N MET A 727 -20.66 60.74 74.46
CA MET A 727 -19.25 60.59 74.76
C MET A 727 -18.46 61.45 73.79
N VAL A 728 -17.83 62.50 74.29
CA VAL A 728 -17.15 63.55 73.52
C VAL A 728 -15.66 63.46 73.79
N ASP A 729 -14.84 63.53 72.74
CA ASP A 729 -13.39 63.62 72.94
C ASP A 729 -13.07 64.85 73.78
N LYS A 730 -12.29 64.69 74.86
CA LYS A 730 -12.00 65.76 75.82
C LYS A 730 -11.26 66.92 75.17
N TYR A 731 -10.39 66.62 74.22
CA TYR A 731 -9.63 67.60 73.45
C TYR A 731 -9.91 67.46 71.96
N GLU A 732 -9.58 68.48 71.18
CA GLU A 732 -9.45 68.36 69.73
C GLU A 732 -8.49 67.21 69.38
N VAL A 733 -8.73 66.53 68.26
CA VAL A 733 -7.87 65.46 67.77
C VAL A 733 -6.48 66.03 67.51
N THR A 734 -5.47 65.41 68.11
CA THR A 734 -4.09 65.87 67.96
C THR A 734 -3.44 65.37 66.67
N THR A 735 -2.42 66.08 66.20
CA THR A 735 -1.62 65.67 65.04
C THR A 735 -1.03 64.27 65.22
N ARG A 736 -0.64 63.91 66.46
CA ARG A 736 -0.15 62.58 66.81
C ARG A 736 -1.18 61.47 66.55
N PHE A 737 -2.41 61.64 67.01
CA PHE A 737 -3.43 60.62 66.80
C PHE A 737 -3.86 60.50 65.34
N TYR A 738 -3.98 61.62 64.62
CA TYR A 738 -4.26 61.59 63.19
C TYR A 738 -3.13 60.91 62.39
N ALA A 739 -1.86 61.15 62.73
CA ALA A 739 -0.71 60.47 62.12
C ALA A 739 -0.76 58.94 62.30
N MET A 740 -1.26 58.45 63.43
CA MET A 740 -1.45 57.01 63.65
C MET A 740 -2.51 56.42 62.71
N CYS A 741 -3.61 57.15 62.44
CA CYS A 741 -4.59 56.74 61.44
C CYS A 741 -3.98 56.68 60.02
N ALA A 742 -3.14 57.66 59.67
CA ALA A 742 -2.43 57.68 58.39
C ALA A 742 -1.44 56.50 58.25
N ARG A 743 -0.71 56.14 59.32
CA ARG A 743 0.17 54.95 59.34
C ARG A 743 -0.58 53.64 59.21
N ALA A 744 -1.80 53.57 59.73
CA ALA A 744 -2.69 52.43 59.54
C ALA A 744 -3.28 52.37 58.11
N SER A 745 -2.90 53.31 57.22
CA SER A 745 -3.45 53.49 55.88
C SER A 745 -4.98 53.66 55.89
N LYS A 746 -5.53 54.28 56.94
CA LYS A 746 -6.97 54.55 57.09
C LYS A 746 -7.35 56.01 56.93
N CYS A 747 -6.40 56.93 57.10
CA CYS A 747 -6.54 58.34 56.82
C CYS A 747 -5.50 58.79 55.79
N ASP A 748 -5.76 59.91 55.13
CA ASP A 748 -4.76 60.55 54.28
C ASP A 748 -3.51 60.97 55.08
N PRO A 749 -2.32 60.97 54.48
CA PRO A 749 -1.12 61.51 55.11
C PRO A 749 -1.30 62.96 55.54
N LEU A 750 -0.62 63.34 56.64
CA LEU A 750 -0.51 64.74 57.05
C LEU A 750 0.07 65.59 55.91
N GLN A 751 -0.40 66.84 55.81
CA GLN A 751 0.10 67.80 54.84
C GLN A 751 1.58 68.13 55.10
N GLN A 752 2.32 68.53 54.06
CA GLN A 752 3.74 68.87 54.18
C GLN A 752 3.97 69.94 55.26
N GLY A 753 4.83 69.64 56.24
CA GLY A 753 5.16 70.54 57.35
C GLY A 753 4.48 70.20 58.69
N GLN A 754 3.50 69.28 58.70
CA GLN A 754 2.97 68.70 59.94
C GLN A 754 3.55 67.30 60.17
N THR A 755 4.19 67.08 61.32
CA THR A 755 4.66 65.75 61.74
C THR A 755 4.33 65.51 63.21
N GLU A 756 4.22 64.23 63.60
CA GLU A 756 4.04 63.87 65.01
C GLU A 756 5.20 64.40 65.89
N GLU A 757 6.43 64.38 65.37
CA GLU A 757 7.62 64.82 66.11
C GLU A 757 7.64 66.32 66.40
N VAL A 758 7.05 67.14 65.51
CA VAL A 758 7.11 68.61 65.61
C VAL A 758 5.84 69.18 66.23
N ASN A 759 4.66 68.64 65.86
CA ASN A 759 3.35 69.20 66.19
C ASN A 759 2.45 68.22 66.97
N GLY A 760 3.02 67.14 67.54
CA GLY A 760 2.27 65.99 68.05
C GLY A 760 1.09 66.32 68.97
N ASP A 761 1.24 67.29 69.88
CA ASP A 761 0.22 67.68 70.85
C ASP A 761 -0.62 68.91 70.43
N LEU A 762 -0.37 69.46 69.24
CA LEU A 762 -1.24 70.47 68.63
C LEU A 762 -2.48 69.79 68.02
N PRO A 763 -3.65 70.46 67.97
CA PRO A 763 -4.78 69.95 67.21
C PRO A 763 -4.37 69.76 65.74
N VAL A 764 -4.82 68.67 65.13
CA VAL A 764 -4.67 68.48 63.70
C VAL A 764 -5.52 69.53 63.00
N THR A 765 -4.89 70.29 62.11
CA THR A 765 -5.52 71.33 61.31
C THR A 765 -5.19 71.12 59.84
N ASN A 766 -5.81 71.89 58.94
CA ASN A 766 -5.69 71.71 57.49
C ASN A 766 -6.27 70.37 57.02
N VAL A 767 -7.37 69.96 57.66
CA VAL A 767 -8.13 68.75 57.34
C VAL A 767 -9.53 69.11 56.82
N SER A 768 -9.96 68.42 55.78
CA SER A 768 -11.33 68.52 55.24
C SER A 768 -12.32 67.75 56.13
N ALA A 769 -13.63 67.98 55.96
CA ALA A 769 -14.64 67.22 56.68
C ALA A 769 -14.61 65.73 56.33
N LEU A 770 -14.25 65.38 55.08
CA LEU A 770 -14.05 63.98 54.64
C LEU A 770 -12.94 63.30 55.45
N GLN A 771 -11.80 63.97 55.59
CA GLN A 771 -10.67 63.48 56.38
C GLN A 771 -11.01 63.40 57.87
N ALA A 772 -11.75 64.39 58.38
CA ALA A 772 -12.24 64.41 59.74
C ALA A 772 -13.17 63.22 60.03
N GLN A 773 -14.11 62.96 59.12
CA GLN A 773 -15.04 61.85 59.20
C GLN A 773 -14.35 60.49 59.04
N GLN A 774 -13.36 60.37 58.15
CA GLN A 774 -12.54 59.16 58.02
C GLN A 774 -11.81 58.83 59.33
N TYR A 775 -11.20 59.83 59.98
CA TYR A 775 -10.54 59.65 61.26
C TYR A 775 -11.51 59.21 62.37
N CYS A 776 -12.63 59.92 62.53
CA CYS A 776 -13.61 59.54 63.54
C CYS A 776 -14.18 58.13 63.25
N GLY A 777 -14.45 57.81 61.98
CA GLY A 777 -14.95 56.51 61.55
C GLY A 777 -13.95 55.36 61.78
N TRP A 778 -12.65 55.60 61.60
CA TRP A 778 -11.61 54.61 61.90
C TRP A 778 -11.60 54.19 63.38
N LEU A 779 -11.98 55.09 64.28
CA LEU A 779 -12.14 54.82 65.71
C LEU A 779 -13.54 54.31 66.10
N GLY A 780 -14.45 54.13 65.14
CA GLY A 780 -15.85 53.79 65.40
C GLY A 780 -16.65 54.94 66.06
N LYS A 781 -16.20 56.18 65.90
CA LYS A 781 -16.84 57.43 66.33
C LYS A 781 -17.44 58.15 65.11
N ARG A 782 -17.96 59.36 65.31
CA ARG A 782 -18.45 60.26 64.25
C ARG A 782 -18.18 61.73 64.58
N LEU A 783 -18.33 62.61 63.61
CA LEU A 783 -18.42 64.05 63.89
C LEU A 783 -19.73 64.37 64.64
N PRO A 784 -19.74 65.36 65.55
CA PRO A 784 -20.98 65.85 66.16
C PRO A 784 -21.88 66.50 65.12
N THR A 785 -23.19 66.55 65.35
CA THR A 785 -24.04 67.50 64.62
C THR A 785 -23.79 68.91 65.17
N SER A 786 -24.11 69.94 64.39
CA SER A 786 -24.00 71.34 64.85
C SER A 786 -24.85 71.60 66.09
N GLN A 787 -26.04 70.98 66.16
CA GLN A 787 -26.93 71.02 67.32
C GLN A 787 -26.30 70.34 68.54
N GLU A 788 -25.78 69.11 68.40
CA GLU A 788 -25.10 68.39 69.49
C GLU A 788 -23.92 69.18 70.01
N TRP A 789 -23.10 69.72 69.11
CA TRP A 789 -21.97 70.57 69.46
C TRP A 789 -22.42 71.80 70.26
N GLY A 790 -23.48 72.48 69.80
CA GLY A 790 -24.05 73.64 70.50
C GLY A 790 -24.65 73.30 71.86
N GLN A 791 -25.20 72.10 72.05
CA GLN A 791 -25.65 71.61 73.36
C GLN A 791 -24.46 71.36 74.30
N ILE A 792 -23.41 70.71 73.80
CA ILE A 792 -22.16 70.49 74.54
C ILE A 792 -21.57 71.84 74.99
N ALA A 793 -21.42 72.79 74.05
CA ALA A 793 -20.86 74.10 74.37
C ALA A 793 -21.69 74.89 75.39
N ARG A 794 -23.04 74.83 75.33
CA ARG A 794 -23.91 75.51 76.31
C ARG A 794 -23.88 74.88 77.70
N GLU A 795 -23.64 73.57 77.80
CA GLU A 795 -23.47 72.89 79.08
C GLU A 795 -22.16 73.33 79.77
N VAL A 796 -21.07 73.44 79.00
CA VAL A 796 -19.74 73.87 79.50
C VAL A 796 -19.68 75.39 79.74
N TYR A 797 -20.33 76.18 78.88
CA TYR A 797 -20.38 77.64 78.93
C TYR A 797 -21.84 78.11 79.03
N PRO A 798 -22.47 78.04 80.22
CA PRO A 798 -23.84 78.48 80.41
C PRO A 798 -23.97 80.00 80.29
N PRO A 799 -25.08 80.53 79.74
CA PRO A 799 -25.29 81.97 79.62
C PRO A 799 -25.41 82.63 81.01
N VAL A 800 -24.59 83.66 81.24
CA VAL A 800 -24.72 84.59 82.39
C VAL A 800 -25.56 85.79 81.91
N GLY A 801 -26.34 86.44 82.80
CA GLY A 801 -27.26 87.55 82.45
C GLY A 801 -26.63 88.74 81.71
N GLU A 802 -27.36 89.87 81.57
CA GLU A 802 -27.12 91.03 80.65
C GLU A 802 -25.66 91.54 80.41
N ASP A 803 -24.65 91.11 81.17
CA ASP A 803 -23.22 91.43 81.01
C ASP A 803 -22.38 90.39 80.23
N GLY A 804 -22.96 89.29 79.73
CA GLY A 804 -22.28 88.34 78.81
C GLY A 804 -21.27 87.38 79.46
N TYR A 805 -20.67 86.50 78.64
CA TYR A 805 -19.72 85.47 79.07
C TYR A 805 -18.42 86.06 79.63
N ARG A 806 -18.04 85.68 80.87
CA ARG A 806 -16.86 86.21 81.57
C ARG A 806 -15.67 85.25 81.47
N TYR A 807 -15.12 85.10 80.27
CA TYR A 807 -13.90 84.30 80.05
C TYR A 807 -12.80 85.16 79.42
N ASP A 808 -11.54 84.87 79.76
CA ASP A 808 -10.39 85.54 79.16
C ASP A 808 -10.16 84.99 77.73
N PRO A 809 -10.23 85.81 76.68
CA PRO A 809 -9.95 85.36 75.32
C PRO A 809 -8.60 84.66 75.13
N ALA A 810 -7.59 84.99 75.96
CA ALA A 810 -6.29 84.33 75.91
C ALA A 810 -6.34 82.88 76.40
N GLU A 811 -7.20 82.55 77.38
CA GLU A 811 -7.37 81.18 77.90
C GLU A 811 -8.06 80.25 76.89
N MET A 812 -8.82 80.82 75.95
CA MET A 812 -9.47 80.12 74.84
C MET A 812 -8.62 80.10 73.57
N ASN A 813 -7.42 80.69 73.59
CA ASN A 813 -6.60 80.93 72.42
C ASN A 813 -7.40 81.63 71.29
N LEU A 814 -7.97 82.81 71.57
CA LEU A 814 -8.60 83.71 70.59
C LEU A 814 -7.70 84.92 70.31
N ASP A 815 -7.86 85.57 69.16
CA ASP A 815 -7.04 86.72 68.73
C ASP A 815 -5.50 86.47 68.75
N THR A 816 -5.05 85.24 68.45
CA THR A 816 -3.63 84.86 68.44
C THR A 816 -3.14 84.49 67.02
N ASN A 817 -1.91 83.96 66.89
CA ASN A 817 -1.24 83.70 65.62
C ASN A 817 -1.17 82.21 65.22
N GLY A 818 -1.72 81.30 66.03
CA GLY A 818 -1.72 79.87 65.71
C GLY A 818 -2.38 79.01 66.78
N VAL A 819 -2.56 77.73 66.46
CA VAL A 819 -3.01 76.73 67.43
C VAL A 819 -1.95 76.49 68.51
N VAL A 820 -2.40 76.21 69.73
CA VAL A 820 -1.56 75.80 70.85
C VAL A 820 -1.80 74.33 71.18
N SER A 821 -0.92 73.76 72.01
CA SER A 821 -1.12 72.39 72.48
C SER A 821 -2.44 72.29 73.23
N VAL A 822 -3.20 71.24 72.99
CA VAL A 822 -4.49 71.01 73.66
C VAL A 822 -4.35 70.92 75.19
N ALA A 823 -3.15 70.58 75.69
CA ALA A 823 -2.82 70.55 77.12
C ALA A 823 -2.60 71.93 77.75
N MET A 824 -2.41 72.99 76.95
CA MET A 824 -2.26 74.37 77.42
C MET A 824 -3.60 75.10 77.58
N LEU A 825 -4.69 74.54 77.05
CA LEU A 825 -6.02 75.12 77.13
C LEU A 825 -6.62 74.91 78.53
N VAL A 826 -7.37 75.91 79.01
CA VAL A 826 -7.94 75.89 80.36
C VAL A 826 -9.19 75.01 80.40
N GLU A 827 -9.22 74.05 81.33
CA GLU A 827 -10.42 73.29 81.66
C GLU A 827 -11.34 74.15 82.55
N THR A 828 -12.37 74.74 81.94
CA THR A 828 -13.29 75.67 82.61
C THR A 828 -14.27 74.97 83.56
N GLN A 829 -14.58 73.69 83.31
CA GLN A 829 -15.39 72.84 84.17
C GLN A 829 -14.77 71.46 84.28
N ALA A 830 -14.70 70.89 85.49
CA ALA A 830 -14.13 69.57 85.70
C ALA A 830 -14.91 68.49 84.93
N ASN A 831 -14.18 67.59 84.25
CA ASN A 831 -14.72 66.51 83.43
C ASN A 831 -15.57 66.99 82.23
N SER A 832 -15.25 68.16 81.68
CA SER A 832 -15.88 68.70 80.46
C SER A 832 -14.91 68.69 79.27
N PRO A 833 -15.43 68.78 78.02
CA PRO A 833 -14.57 69.00 76.86
C PRO A 833 -13.84 70.35 76.97
N VAL A 834 -12.55 70.33 76.68
CA VAL A 834 -11.64 71.47 76.73
C VAL A 834 -11.38 71.98 75.32
N GLY A 835 -11.30 73.30 75.16
CA GLY A 835 -11.01 73.92 73.86
C GLY A 835 -12.17 73.91 72.88
N LEU A 836 -13.42 73.92 73.36
CA LEU A 836 -14.57 74.08 72.47
C LEU A 836 -14.65 75.50 71.89
N ILE A 837 -14.14 76.51 72.58
CA ILE A 837 -14.07 77.88 72.06
C ILE A 837 -12.62 78.21 71.75
N GLY A 838 -12.37 78.69 70.52
CA GLY A 838 -11.06 79.07 70.03
C GLY A 838 -10.16 77.88 69.70
N ASN A 839 -8.85 78.12 69.62
CA ASN A 839 -7.86 77.17 69.07
C ASN A 839 -8.12 76.79 67.60
N ALA A 840 -8.94 75.79 67.27
CA ALA A 840 -9.32 75.44 65.91
C ALA A 840 -10.84 75.28 65.76
N TRP A 841 -11.35 75.61 64.57
CA TRP A 841 -12.73 75.34 64.21
C TRP A 841 -12.98 73.83 64.16
N GLU A 842 -14.09 73.37 64.72
CA GLU A 842 -14.41 71.94 64.75
C GLU A 842 -15.47 71.58 63.69
N TRP A 843 -15.15 70.63 62.81
CA TRP A 843 -16.10 70.14 61.81
C TRP A 843 -17.32 69.47 62.45
N SER A 844 -18.52 69.80 61.95
CA SER A 844 -19.77 69.10 62.27
C SER A 844 -20.29 68.29 61.08
N SER A 845 -21.16 67.32 61.36
CA SER A 845 -21.87 66.51 60.37
C SER A 845 -23.17 67.15 59.88
N THR A 846 -23.44 68.44 60.14
CA THR A 846 -24.70 69.08 59.72
C THR A 846 -24.52 69.80 58.38
N VAL A 847 -25.33 69.44 57.37
CA VAL A 847 -25.34 70.08 56.05
C VAL A 847 -25.99 71.46 56.13
N VAL A 848 -25.36 72.46 55.53
CA VAL A 848 -25.90 73.82 55.47
C VAL A 848 -27.04 73.87 54.44
N SER A 849 -28.29 74.03 54.90
CA SER A 849 -29.42 74.39 54.02
C SER A 849 -29.82 75.87 54.16
N ASP A 850 -29.75 76.42 55.38
CA ASP A 850 -29.86 77.85 55.68
C ASP A 850 -28.73 78.25 56.65
N SER A 851 -27.83 79.14 56.23
CA SER A 851 -26.71 79.60 57.06
C SER A 851 -27.16 80.50 58.23
N ARG A 852 -28.42 80.93 58.26
CA ARG A 852 -29.01 81.71 59.36
C ARG A 852 -29.52 80.84 60.51
N ASP A 853 -29.63 79.52 60.33
CA ASP A 853 -29.89 78.54 61.40
C ASP A 853 -28.61 77.75 61.70
N PRO A 854 -27.74 78.25 62.58
CA PRO A 854 -26.45 77.62 62.85
C PRO A 854 -26.57 76.37 63.73
N GLU A 855 -27.67 76.16 64.45
CA GLU A 855 -27.93 74.90 65.16
C GLU A 855 -28.37 73.81 64.17
N GLY A 856 -28.99 74.22 63.07
CA GLY A 856 -29.39 73.35 61.99
C GLY A 856 -30.53 72.43 62.38
N THR A 857 -31.57 73.01 62.99
CA THR A 857 -32.76 72.30 63.47
C THR A 857 -33.52 71.58 62.35
N ASP A 858 -33.51 72.14 61.14
CA ASP A 858 -34.10 71.55 59.92
C ASP A 858 -33.05 71.02 58.93
N ASN A 859 -31.76 71.03 59.31
CA ASN A 859 -30.66 70.66 58.42
C ASN A 859 -30.41 69.14 58.42
N GLN A 860 -30.17 68.58 57.24
CA GLN A 860 -29.87 67.15 57.08
C GLN A 860 -28.48 66.82 57.64
N GLN A 861 -28.35 65.68 58.33
CA GLN A 861 -27.05 65.13 58.69
C GLN A 861 -26.34 64.57 57.45
N TRP A 862 -25.07 64.91 57.30
CA TRP A 862 -24.20 64.48 56.21
C TRP A 862 -23.84 63.00 56.33
N ASP A 863 -23.81 62.31 55.20
CA ASP A 863 -23.52 60.87 55.09
C ASP A 863 -22.04 60.52 55.26
N GLY A 864 -21.18 61.54 55.32
CA GLY A 864 -19.74 61.36 55.48
C GLY A 864 -18.97 61.05 54.20
N GLN A 865 -19.63 61.09 53.03
CA GLN A 865 -19.02 60.70 51.75
C GLN A 865 -19.19 61.76 50.66
N ASP A 866 -20.29 62.53 50.66
CA ASP A 866 -20.55 63.50 49.60
C ASP A 866 -19.69 64.76 49.75
N SER A 867 -18.65 64.87 48.92
CA SER A 867 -17.70 66.00 48.91
C SER A 867 -18.30 67.34 48.46
N SER A 868 -19.51 67.33 47.88
CA SER A 868 -20.14 68.54 47.33
C SER A 868 -20.91 69.37 48.37
N LYS A 869 -21.04 68.87 49.61
CA LYS A 869 -21.82 69.52 50.66
C LYS A 869 -21.04 70.62 51.36
N SER A 870 -21.73 71.68 51.75
CA SER A 870 -21.21 72.64 52.72
C SER A 870 -21.69 72.23 54.12
N LEU A 871 -20.78 72.21 55.10
CA LEU A 871 -21.06 71.80 56.48
C LEU A 871 -20.76 72.94 57.46
N PHE A 872 -21.38 72.88 58.63
CA PHE A 872 -21.07 73.82 59.71
C PHE A 872 -19.75 73.46 60.40
N LEU A 873 -19.01 74.51 60.74
CA LEU A 873 -17.86 74.53 61.64
C LEU A 873 -18.27 75.27 62.92
N ARG A 874 -17.76 74.85 64.07
CA ARG A 874 -18.17 75.38 65.37
C ARG A 874 -16.99 75.81 66.24
N GLY A 875 -17.24 76.71 67.19
CA GLY A 875 -16.31 77.06 68.27
C GLY A 875 -15.36 78.22 68.02
N GLY A 876 -15.14 78.59 66.76
CA GLY A 876 -14.11 79.57 66.42
C GLY A 876 -12.73 78.94 66.36
N SER A 877 -11.74 79.75 66.02
CA SER A 877 -10.32 79.39 65.97
C SER A 877 -9.46 80.48 66.58
N PHE A 878 -8.15 80.28 66.59
CA PHE A 878 -7.18 81.28 67.02
C PHE A 878 -7.30 82.64 66.31
N GLN A 879 -7.89 82.68 65.12
CA GLN A 879 -8.12 83.93 64.36
C GLN A 879 -9.43 84.63 64.72
N THR A 880 -10.28 83.98 65.52
CA THR A 880 -11.61 84.50 65.87
C THR A 880 -11.47 85.67 66.84
N ARG A 881 -12.15 86.77 66.51
CA ARG A 881 -12.07 88.01 67.29
C ARG A 881 -12.97 87.96 68.51
N SER A 882 -12.41 88.22 69.68
CA SER A 882 -13.06 88.25 71.00
C SER A 882 -14.23 89.25 71.14
N ARG A 883 -14.45 90.14 70.17
CA ARG A 883 -15.56 91.11 70.16
C ARG A 883 -16.92 90.53 69.73
N GLN A 884 -17.04 89.21 69.54
CA GLN A 884 -18.30 88.54 69.24
C GLN A 884 -19.08 88.26 70.54
N TYR A 885 -20.37 88.62 70.57
CA TYR A 885 -21.17 88.70 71.80
C TYR A 885 -21.69 87.35 72.32
N ASP A 886 -21.64 86.27 71.53
CA ASP A 886 -21.97 84.90 71.97
C ASP A 886 -20.97 83.90 71.37
N LEU A 887 -20.00 83.47 72.18
CA LEU A 887 -18.95 82.54 71.76
C LEU A 887 -19.49 81.11 71.59
N SER A 888 -20.50 80.71 72.37
CA SER A 888 -21.10 79.36 72.29
C SER A 888 -21.92 79.13 71.02
N ALA A 889 -22.43 80.23 70.44
CA ALA A 889 -23.16 80.23 69.18
C ALA A 889 -22.27 80.38 67.93
N LEU A 890 -20.93 80.47 68.08
CA LEU A 890 -20.03 80.67 66.96
C LEU A 890 -20.13 79.54 65.94
N SER A 891 -20.43 79.94 64.72
CA SER A 891 -20.53 79.07 63.57
C SER A 891 -19.88 79.69 62.34
N ALA A 892 -19.30 78.83 61.51
CA ALA A 892 -18.87 79.13 60.16
C ALA A 892 -19.36 78.02 59.23
N THR A 893 -19.21 78.20 57.93
CA THR A 893 -19.58 77.19 56.94
C THR A 893 -18.47 77.04 55.92
N ALA A 894 -18.14 75.80 55.54
CA ALA A 894 -17.19 75.52 54.48
C ALA A 894 -17.58 74.26 53.69
N GLY A 895 -17.05 74.12 52.48
CA GLY A 895 -17.20 72.91 51.67
C GLY A 895 -16.54 71.71 52.35
N SER A 896 -17.17 70.55 52.29
CA SER A 896 -16.74 69.33 52.98
C SER A 896 -15.39 68.77 52.51
N ASP A 897 -14.91 69.20 51.35
CA ASP A 897 -13.61 68.90 50.75
C ASP A 897 -12.55 69.99 50.98
N VAL A 898 -12.91 71.11 51.64
CA VAL A 898 -12.05 72.27 51.83
C VAL A 898 -11.28 72.18 53.15
N PRO A 899 -9.97 71.87 53.16
CA PRO A 899 -9.15 72.03 54.35
C PRO A 899 -8.81 73.52 54.59
N SER A 900 -8.60 73.90 55.85
CA SER A 900 -8.07 75.22 56.23
C SER A 900 -7.07 75.09 57.38
N PRO A 901 -6.03 75.95 57.47
CA PRO A 901 -5.04 75.93 58.55
C PRO A 901 -5.60 76.04 59.97
N ASP A 902 -6.87 76.36 60.12
CA ASP A 902 -7.57 76.50 61.39
C ASP A 902 -8.83 75.61 61.50
N PHE A 903 -9.02 74.65 60.59
CA PHE A 903 -10.10 73.64 60.67
C PHE A 903 -9.54 72.33 61.22
N GLY A 904 -10.08 71.88 62.34
CA GLY A 904 -9.71 70.66 63.06
C GLY A 904 -10.90 69.74 63.31
N ILE A 905 -10.71 68.81 64.24
CA ILE A 905 -11.60 67.67 64.45
C ILE A 905 -11.88 67.51 65.94
N ARG A 906 -13.14 67.26 66.28
CA ARG A 906 -13.54 66.61 67.52
C ARG A 906 -14.52 65.50 67.22
N CYS A 907 -14.28 64.31 67.75
CA CYS A 907 -15.19 63.18 67.55
C CYS A 907 -16.15 63.04 68.75
N VAL A 908 -17.33 62.50 68.45
CA VAL A 908 -18.31 62.06 69.45
C VAL A 908 -18.75 60.63 69.16
N ASN A 909 -19.30 59.98 70.18
CA ASN A 909 -20.03 58.72 70.01
C ASN A 909 -21.22 58.69 70.98
N HIS A 910 -22.17 57.79 70.76
CA HIS A 910 -23.28 57.59 71.67
C HIS A 910 -22.77 57.16 73.07
N SER A 911 -23.40 57.67 74.13
CA SER A 911 -23.18 57.10 75.46
C SER A 911 -23.64 55.64 75.47
N LYS A 912 -22.78 54.74 75.94
CA LYS A 912 -23.14 53.33 76.14
C LYS A 912 -24.23 53.17 77.20
#